data_AF-A0AAW3EZQ1-F1
#
_entry.id   AF-A0AAW3EZQ1-F1
#
_cell.length_a   1.000
_cell.length_b   1.000
_cell.length_c   1.000
_cell.angle_alpha   90.00
_cell.angle_beta   90.00
_cell.angle_gamma   90.00
#
_symmetry.space_group_name_H-M   'P 1'
#
loop_
_entity.id
_entity.type
_entity.pdbx_description
1 polymer ?
#
loop_
_entity_poly.entity_id
_entity_poly.type
_entity_poly.pdbx_seq_one_letter_code
_entity_poly.pdbx_strand_id
1 'polypeptide(L)'
;MPFSYTRKQITNWLGPATMAKARSYENAVSDLQWREDRGTLSAKVQGTHSRPYEVSISLREGDEAGDTWIDNECTCPVGYLCKHVAAVLVAGLDQQPPPTATGVRPELLTWLEGFRTARVASKGRGSKPAAARATQGLAYVIAGTYQGKPEIFLYKARIGADGAIRSFGEPWRNLENALVQPPKFVVEDDLAILRGLWLERSRSYIGGFRLNGSGGAAIMDKMIATGRAFVSSTAQFASSSEPRALQLAAARPGRIHWHTLSDTRIQPILQTEPPAALLLTTTEPCWYLDAQTGEAGPIELPWPADELAEFLAMPPVTLDEAVLVGKVMQEVAPDFPPPPAPVSASVQVIDTEPLPRLSLDTLPMWTFGRSSPNTQNALDFATVSFEYDGHALAAQGNTTLVRTANGEVVQVRRRLEAEQKRLAELHRLGLGKMPSKLVHGPKPFPDGMLTPRYPDDWPDFVRNLVPALRRDGWQVVMSDAFRHNVAEVESIDGVLKQAGEGWFELEMGISVNDRIVRLEPLLAELFRRDTRWLSGRLDAIDDDEIIELLTDRRERLHLRAARLKPVVRVLIDLFDTIGAGSLRLSAWDAARIEALNQTGRWQFRGDASVRQLAQRLASGQGVDEAPVPRGLRAELRAYQRHGLNWMQFLREQNLAGVLADDMGLGKTVQTLAHILAEKEAGRLDRPALVVAPTTLMHNWREEARRFAPDLRVLDLHGPQRRERFDEIPRHDLVLSTYALLWRDQAALAEHDYHLLILDEAQYVKNAATKAAATIRELRARHRLCLTGTPLENHLGELWAQFDFLLPGFLGTQRDFSRRWRTPIEKHGDTVRRELLARRIRPFMLRRRKDEVATELPPKTTILRSVELDGAQRDLYETVRAAVHEKMRKAVAEKGLARSHIVVLEALLKLRQVCCDPRLVKLERAARVEESAKLALLMEMLPELIEEGRRVLLFSQFTGMLELIAEALDAAGIAHVMLTGDTTDRVTPVQRFQQGEVPLFLISLKAGGVGLNLTAADTVIHYDPWWNPSVENQATDRAHRLGQDKPVFVYKLIVAGSVEEKILVLQEQKAALASAILSEDAAGAVKFSADDLDALFEPIPATPASAAPRRRGRKEPAAG
;
A
#
# COMPACT_ATOMS: atom_id res chain seq x y z
N MET A 1 -34.09 -4.40 -16.02
CA MET A 1 -34.44 -3.77 -17.32
C MET A 1 -33.57 -2.52 -17.49
N PRO A 2 -33.41 -1.93 -18.68
CA PRO A 2 -32.89 -0.56 -18.78
C PRO A 2 -33.85 0.42 -18.10
N PHE A 3 -33.37 1.17 -17.10
CA PHE A 3 -34.19 2.09 -16.32
C PHE A 3 -34.40 3.41 -17.09
N SER A 4 -35.60 3.62 -17.64
CA SER A 4 -35.98 4.91 -18.23
C SER A 4 -36.59 5.84 -17.18
N TYR A 5 -36.15 7.10 -17.13
CA TYR A 5 -36.72 8.11 -16.23
C TYR A 5 -36.91 9.45 -16.94
N THR A 6 -37.86 10.25 -16.44
CA THR A 6 -38.26 11.54 -17.03
C THR A 6 -37.78 12.73 -16.18
N ARG A 7 -37.65 13.91 -16.79
CA ARG A 7 -37.29 15.16 -16.08
C ARG A 7 -38.26 15.51 -14.93
N LYS A 8 -39.51 15.01 -14.99
CA LYS A 8 -40.52 15.10 -13.93
C LYS A 8 -40.14 14.23 -12.73
N GLN A 9 -39.73 12.98 -12.94
CA GLN A 9 -39.24 12.09 -11.87
C GLN A 9 -37.98 12.65 -11.20
N ILE A 10 -37.01 13.18 -11.97
CA ILE A 10 -35.81 13.83 -11.40
C ILE A 10 -36.20 15.00 -10.48
N THR A 11 -37.20 15.79 -10.88
CA THR A 11 -37.72 16.91 -10.07
C THR A 11 -38.44 16.43 -8.81
N ASN A 12 -39.14 15.28 -8.86
CA ASN A 12 -39.76 14.66 -7.69
C ASN A 12 -38.72 14.11 -6.70
N TRP A 13 -37.64 13.49 -7.19
CA TRP A 13 -36.59 12.92 -6.32
C TRP A 13 -35.72 13.98 -5.64
N LEU A 14 -35.38 15.07 -6.33
CA LEU A 14 -34.38 16.04 -5.88
C LEU A 14 -34.97 17.40 -5.46
N GLY A 15 -36.24 17.65 -5.79
CA GLY A 15 -36.95 18.90 -5.50
C GLY A 15 -36.60 20.05 -6.45
N PRO A 16 -37.55 20.99 -6.68
CA PRO A 16 -37.40 22.06 -7.66
C PRO A 16 -36.24 23.03 -7.35
N ALA A 17 -35.92 23.24 -6.07
CA ALA A 17 -34.81 24.10 -5.65
C ALA A 17 -33.43 23.52 -6.01
N THR A 18 -33.28 22.20 -6.00
CA THR A 18 -32.05 21.51 -6.42
C THR A 18 -31.92 21.51 -7.93
N MET A 19 -33.03 21.26 -8.64
CA MET A 19 -33.09 21.36 -10.11
C MET A 19 -32.74 22.76 -10.62
N ALA A 20 -33.20 23.82 -9.95
CA ALA A 20 -32.83 25.20 -10.31
C ALA A 20 -31.32 25.46 -10.17
N LYS A 21 -30.67 24.89 -9.14
CA LYS A 21 -29.23 24.98 -8.90
C LYS A 21 -28.39 24.08 -9.83
N ALA A 22 -29.00 23.07 -10.46
CA ALA A 22 -28.34 22.13 -11.34
C ALA A 22 -28.04 22.72 -12.73
N ARG A 23 -28.90 23.63 -13.21
CA ARG A 23 -28.82 24.22 -14.57
C ARG A 23 -27.46 24.80 -14.93
N SER A 24 -26.74 25.40 -13.99
CA SER A 24 -25.40 25.96 -14.22
C SER A 24 -24.28 24.92 -14.26
N TYR A 25 -24.59 23.64 -14.04
CA TYR A 25 -23.66 22.50 -14.07
C TYR A 25 -24.04 21.43 -15.10
N GLU A 26 -25.15 21.58 -15.83
CA GLU A 26 -25.57 20.64 -16.90
C GLU A 26 -24.47 20.49 -17.97
N ASN A 27 -23.87 21.61 -18.41
CA ASN A 27 -22.73 21.64 -19.36
C ASN A 27 -21.37 21.30 -18.72
N ALA A 28 -21.33 21.04 -17.41
CA ALA A 28 -20.12 20.70 -16.66
C ALA A 28 -20.01 19.19 -16.36
N VAL A 29 -20.96 18.39 -16.86
CA VAL A 29 -20.95 16.93 -16.79
C VAL A 29 -20.00 16.37 -17.85
N SER A 30 -19.21 15.38 -17.47
CA SER A 30 -18.21 14.70 -18.30
C SER A 30 -18.10 13.24 -17.88
N ASP A 31 -17.58 12.37 -18.75
CA ASP A 31 -17.37 10.95 -18.45
C ASP A 31 -18.66 10.23 -17.97
N LEU A 32 -19.80 10.57 -18.59
CA LEU A 32 -21.10 10.00 -18.27
C LEU A 32 -21.21 8.60 -18.87
N GLN A 33 -21.45 7.60 -18.02
CA GLN A 33 -21.47 6.19 -18.39
C GLN A 33 -22.63 5.47 -17.68
N TRP A 34 -23.40 4.70 -18.46
CA TRP A 34 -24.37 3.73 -17.96
C TRP A 34 -23.71 2.36 -17.77
N ARG A 35 -23.99 1.70 -16.64
CA ARG A 35 -23.63 0.30 -16.41
C ARG A 35 -24.86 -0.59 -16.48
N GLU A 36 -24.94 -1.36 -17.56
CA GLU A 36 -26.09 -2.21 -17.91
C GLU A 36 -26.36 -3.32 -16.87
N ASP A 37 -25.36 -3.74 -16.09
CA ASP A 37 -25.48 -4.82 -15.10
C ASP A 37 -26.28 -4.44 -13.85
N ARG A 38 -26.53 -3.14 -13.60
CA ARG A 38 -27.08 -2.63 -12.33
C ARG A 38 -28.04 -1.44 -12.42
N GLY A 39 -28.21 -0.82 -13.59
CA GLY A 39 -28.96 0.45 -13.66
C GLY A 39 -28.24 1.62 -12.97
N THR A 40 -26.91 1.56 -12.92
CA THR A 40 -26.08 2.61 -12.32
C THR A 40 -25.57 3.57 -13.39
N LEU A 41 -25.87 4.85 -13.20
CA LEU A 41 -25.36 5.98 -13.97
C LEU A 41 -24.23 6.66 -13.18
N SER A 42 -23.04 6.75 -13.77
CA SER A 42 -21.88 7.42 -13.17
C SER A 42 -21.33 8.53 -14.06
N ALA A 43 -20.88 9.64 -13.48
CA ALA A 43 -20.27 10.74 -14.22
C ALA A 43 -19.35 11.62 -13.33
N LYS A 44 -18.61 12.52 -13.96
CA LYS A 44 -17.79 13.56 -13.32
C LYS A 44 -18.35 14.95 -13.60
N VAL A 45 -18.53 15.77 -12.57
CA VAL A 45 -19.08 17.12 -12.68
C VAL A 45 -18.05 18.16 -12.23
N GLN A 46 -17.63 19.04 -13.14
CA GLN A 46 -16.71 20.12 -12.80
C GLN A 46 -17.40 21.16 -11.90
N GLY A 47 -17.03 21.15 -10.62
CA GLY A 47 -17.59 22.03 -9.59
C GLY A 47 -16.68 23.21 -9.24
N THR A 48 -16.81 23.70 -8.01
CA THR A 48 -16.03 24.83 -7.45
C THR A 48 -14.63 24.44 -6.95
N HIS A 49 -14.26 23.16 -6.99
CA HIS A 49 -12.90 22.70 -6.66
C HIS A 49 -12.09 22.41 -7.93
N SER A 50 -10.76 22.38 -7.77
CA SER A 50 -9.80 22.14 -8.86
C SER A 50 -9.80 20.72 -9.43
N ARG A 51 -10.57 19.80 -8.83
CA ARG A 51 -10.86 18.46 -9.38
C ARG A 51 -12.38 18.32 -9.55
N PRO A 52 -12.86 17.68 -10.64
CA PRO A 52 -14.27 17.33 -10.79
C PRO A 52 -14.77 16.48 -9.61
N TYR A 53 -16.04 16.65 -9.25
CA TYR A 53 -16.72 15.75 -8.33
C TYR A 53 -17.17 14.49 -9.07
N GLU A 54 -16.88 13.33 -8.50
CA GLU A 54 -17.42 12.05 -8.98
C GLU A 54 -18.84 11.88 -8.42
N VAL A 55 -19.73 11.37 -9.26
CA VAL A 55 -21.16 11.17 -9.00
C VAL A 55 -21.54 9.76 -9.43
N SER A 56 -22.22 9.04 -8.56
CA SER A 56 -22.74 7.68 -8.81
C SER A 56 -24.20 7.61 -8.40
N ILE A 57 -25.05 7.08 -9.27
CA ILE A 57 -26.51 7.08 -9.11
C ILE A 57 -27.03 5.70 -9.53
N SER A 58 -27.56 4.91 -8.61
CA SER A 58 -28.20 3.64 -8.90
C SER A 58 -29.72 3.81 -8.89
N LEU A 59 -30.35 3.51 -10.01
CA LEU A 59 -31.81 3.45 -10.11
C LEU A 59 -32.28 2.10 -9.56
N ARG A 60 -33.33 2.12 -8.74
CA ARG A 60 -33.94 0.91 -8.18
C ARG A 60 -35.45 0.93 -8.41
N GLU A 61 -35.99 -0.21 -8.83
CA GLU A 61 -37.44 -0.44 -8.83
C GLU A 61 -37.91 -0.56 -7.36
N GLY A 62 -39.08 0.01 -7.08
CA GLY A 62 -39.80 -0.23 -5.83
C GLY A 62 -40.60 -1.54 -5.87
N ASP A 63 -41.33 -1.83 -4.80
CA ASP A 63 -42.15 -3.05 -4.68
C ASP A 63 -43.38 -3.05 -5.63
N GLU A 64 -43.64 -1.95 -6.36
CA GLU A 64 -44.70 -1.82 -7.37
C GLU A 64 -44.13 -1.50 -8.76
N ALA A 65 -44.72 -2.12 -9.79
CA ALA A 65 -44.27 -1.97 -11.18
C ALA A 65 -44.39 -0.53 -11.69
N GLY A 66 -43.24 0.11 -11.94
CA GLY A 66 -43.14 1.49 -12.43
C GLY A 66 -42.82 2.53 -11.36
N ASP A 67 -42.75 2.15 -10.08
CA ASP A 67 -42.13 3.01 -9.07
C ASP A 67 -40.61 2.88 -9.14
N THR A 68 -39.91 4.01 -9.18
CA THR A 68 -38.45 4.04 -9.33
C THR A 68 -37.89 5.14 -8.44
N TRP A 69 -36.87 4.78 -7.67
CA TRP A 69 -36.16 5.71 -6.79
C TRP A 69 -34.65 5.66 -7.05
N ILE A 70 -33.95 6.71 -6.61
CA ILE A 70 -32.50 6.87 -6.81
C ILE A 70 -31.73 6.73 -5.51
N ASP A 71 -30.78 5.82 -5.50
CA ASP A 71 -29.72 5.75 -4.50
C ASP A 71 -28.49 6.47 -5.08
N ASN A 72 -27.90 7.43 -4.37
CA ASN A 72 -26.93 8.35 -5.00
C ASN A 72 -25.87 8.90 -4.04
N GLU A 73 -24.65 8.96 -4.55
CA GLU A 73 -23.47 9.48 -3.87
C GLU A 73 -22.71 10.47 -4.77
N CYS A 74 -22.12 11.49 -4.16
CA CYS A 74 -21.32 12.50 -4.82
C CYS A 74 -20.18 12.96 -3.91
N THR A 75 -18.96 13.05 -4.43
CA THR A 75 -17.76 13.47 -3.67
C THR A 75 -17.73 14.97 -3.32
N CYS A 76 -18.84 15.69 -3.47
CA CYS A 76 -18.97 17.08 -3.04
C CYS A 76 -19.38 17.20 -1.55
N PRO A 77 -19.19 18.37 -0.91
CA PRO A 77 -19.50 18.55 0.52
C PRO A 77 -20.96 18.31 0.96
N VAL A 78 -21.89 18.12 0.01
CA VAL A 78 -23.31 17.81 0.28
C VAL A 78 -23.57 16.29 0.32
N GLY A 79 -22.68 15.46 -0.24
CA GLY A 79 -22.76 14.00 -0.22
C GLY A 79 -23.83 13.38 -1.13
N TYR A 80 -25.10 13.73 -0.93
CA TYR A 80 -26.25 13.10 -1.60
C TYR A 80 -27.31 14.14 -1.99
N LEU A 81 -28.21 13.76 -2.90
CA LEU A 81 -29.34 14.57 -3.42
C LEU A 81 -28.93 16.00 -3.86
N CYS A 82 -27.70 16.16 -4.35
CA CYS A 82 -27.11 17.46 -4.58
C CYS A 82 -27.31 17.97 -6.02
N LYS A 83 -26.98 19.24 -6.28
CA LYS A 83 -27.07 19.85 -7.61
C LYS A 83 -26.24 19.13 -8.70
N HIS A 84 -25.17 18.42 -8.32
CA HIS A 84 -24.37 17.62 -9.26
C HIS A 84 -25.06 16.31 -9.63
N VAL A 85 -25.73 15.64 -8.67
CA VAL A 85 -26.61 14.47 -8.91
C VAL A 85 -27.74 14.85 -9.87
N ALA A 86 -28.37 16.01 -9.65
CA ALA A 86 -29.39 16.56 -10.55
C ALA A 86 -28.84 16.82 -11.97
N ALA A 87 -27.66 17.42 -12.10
CA ALA A 87 -27.05 17.70 -13.41
C ALA A 87 -26.73 16.40 -14.18
N VAL A 88 -26.23 15.36 -13.50
CA VAL A 88 -25.93 14.06 -14.11
C VAL A 88 -27.18 13.33 -14.56
N LEU A 89 -28.26 13.33 -13.77
CA LEU A 89 -29.54 12.76 -14.19
C LEU A 89 -30.13 13.51 -15.39
N VAL A 90 -30.02 14.85 -15.43
CA VAL A 90 -30.51 15.61 -16.59
C VAL A 90 -29.69 15.31 -17.84
N ALA A 91 -28.36 15.26 -17.75
CA ALA A 91 -27.48 14.90 -18.86
C ALA A 91 -27.68 13.43 -19.33
N GLY A 92 -28.06 12.54 -18.41
CA GLY A 92 -28.35 11.14 -18.70
C GLY A 92 -29.69 10.88 -19.42
N LEU A 93 -30.55 11.90 -19.60
CA LEU A 93 -31.80 11.77 -20.36
C LEU A 93 -31.56 11.45 -21.84
N ASP A 94 -30.52 12.04 -22.44
CA ASP A 94 -30.23 11.92 -23.88
C ASP A 94 -29.43 10.64 -24.22
N GLN A 95 -29.03 9.86 -23.21
CA GLN A 95 -28.21 8.65 -23.35
C GLN A 95 -28.87 7.40 -22.72
N GLN A 96 -30.20 7.39 -22.59
CA GLN A 96 -30.91 6.22 -22.08
C GLN A 96 -30.87 5.07 -23.13
N PRO A 97 -30.48 3.85 -22.74
CA PRO A 97 -30.52 2.70 -23.65
C PRO A 97 -31.97 2.37 -24.06
N PRO A 98 -32.21 1.96 -25.32
CA PRO A 98 -33.56 1.64 -25.80
C PRO A 98 -34.15 0.42 -25.06
N PRO A 99 -35.48 0.36 -24.86
CA PRO A 99 -36.10 -0.70 -24.06
C PRO A 99 -36.09 -2.05 -24.80
N THR A 100 -35.11 -2.89 -24.50
CA THR A 100 -35.09 -4.31 -24.90
C THR A 100 -35.98 -5.16 -23.98
N ALA A 101 -37.19 -5.49 -24.43
CA ALA A 101 -38.11 -6.40 -23.74
C ALA A 101 -38.01 -7.83 -24.31
N THR A 102 -37.24 -8.69 -23.64
CA THR A 102 -37.10 -10.12 -23.99
C THR A 102 -37.59 -11.02 -22.86
N GLY A 103 -38.80 -11.59 -23.01
CA GLY A 103 -39.31 -12.68 -22.17
C GLY A 103 -40.79 -12.53 -21.83
N VAL A 104 -41.54 -13.63 -21.92
CA VAL A 104 -42.89 -13.72 -21.32
C VAL A 104 -42.72 -13.67 -19.81
N ARG A 105 -43.43 -12.74 -19.15
CA ARG A 105 -43.25 -12.44 -17.72
C ARG A 105 -43.83 -13.55 -16.82
N PRO A 106 -43.13 -13.96 -15.74
CA PRO A 106 -43.63 -14.96 -14.81
C PRO A 106 -45.01 -14.66 -14.23
N GLU A 107 -45.32 -13.38 -13.96
CA GLU A 107 -46.65 -12.99 -13.43
C GLU A 107 -47.82 -13.42 -14.33
N LEU A 108 -47.62 -13.49 -15.65
CA LEU A 108 -48.64 -13.92 -16.61
C LEU A 108 -48.94 -15.43 -16.48
N LEU A 109 -47.89 -16.22 -16.21
CA LEU A 109 -48.00 -17.67 -15.98
C LEU A 109 -48.65 -17.97 -14.62
N THR A 110 -48.29 -17.21 -13.57
CA THR A 110 -48.89 -17.34 -12.24
C THR A 110 -50.39 -17.02 -12.25
N TRP A 111 -50.83 -16.04 -13.05
CA TRP A 111 -52.26 -15.72 -13.22
C TRP A 111 -53.02 -16.84 -13.94
N LEU A 112 -52.44 -17.42 -15.01
CA LEU A 112 -53.03 -18.55 -15.75
C LEU A 112 -53.23 -19.82 -14.91
N GLU A 113 -52.45 -20.02 -13.84
CA GLU A 113 -52.62 -21.14 -12.90
C GLU A 113 -53.65 -20.86 -11.79
N GLY A 114 -53.85 -19.59 -11.40
CA GLY A 114 -54.79 -19.18 -10.33
C GLY A 114 -56.26 -19.40 -10.70
N PHE A 115 -56.64 -18.99 -11.91
CA PHE A 115 -58.02 -18.95 -12.46
C PHE A 115 -58.77 -20.29 -12.42
N ARG A 116 -58.05 -21.40 -12.21
CA ARG A 116 -58.61 -22.76 -12.25
C ARG A 116 -59.24 -23.23 -10.94
N THR A 117 -59.16 -22.46 -9.84
CA THR A 117 -59.14 -23.09 -8.50
C THR A 117 -60.08 -22.57 -7.41
N ALA A 118 -61.03 -21.66 -7.68
CA ALA A 118 -61.89 -21.09 -6.63
C ALA A 118 -63.40 -21.00 -6.98
N ARG A 119 -64.21 -21.92 -6.45
CA ARG A 119 -65.67 -21.74 -6.24
C ARG A 119 -66.12 -22.50 -4.98
N VAL A 120 -67.05 -21.91 -4.21
CA VAL A 120 -68.16 -22.50 -3.38
C VAL A 120 -68.46 -21.76 -2.05
N ALA A 121 -69.71 -21.27 -1.92
CA ALA A 121 -70.57 -21.06 -0.72
C ALA A 121 -70.38 -19.90 0.32
N SER A 122 -71.13 -18.79 0.12
CA SER A 122 -72.35 -18.31 0.87
C SER A 122 -72.64 -18.89 2.31
N LYS A 123 -73.14 -18.23 3.39
CA LYS A 123 -73.95 -17.00 3.73
C LYS A 123 -73.75 -16.65 5.25
N GLY A 124 -74.25 -15.57 5.90
CA GLY A 124 -75.06 -14.39 5.52
C GLY A 124 -76.35 -14.15 6.36
N ARG A 125 -76.39 -13.22 7.36
CA ARG A 125 -77.59 -12.70 8.10
C ARG A 125 -77.29 -11.42 8.94
N GLY A 126 -78.29 -10.57 9.24
CA GLY A 126 -78.11 -9.25 9.89
C GLY A 126 -79.16 -8.85 10.96
N SER A 127 -79.20 -7.57 11.38
CA SER A 127 -80.17 -6.98 12.33
C SER A 127 -80.33 -5.45 12.15
N LYS A 128 -81.40 -4.86 12.75
CA LYS A 128 -81.86 -3.46 12.63
C LYS A 128 -81.38 -2.53 13.78
N PRO A 129 -81.41 -1.19 13.62
CA PRO A 129 -80.87 -0.21 14.59
C PRO A 129 -81.91 0.50 15.48
N ALA A 130 -81.42 1.22 16.49
CA ALA A 130 -82.15 2.23 17.25
C ALA A 130 -81.23 3.45 17.55
N ALA A 131 -81.78 4.66 17.62
CA ALA A 131 -81.04 5.91 17.45
C ALA A 131 -80.86 6.78 18.71
N ALA A 132 -79.79 7.58 18.73
CA ALA A 132 -79.70 8.83 19.50
C ALA A 132 -78.73 9.82 18.79
N ARG A 133 -79.07 11.12 18.79
CA ARG A 133 -78.36 12.16 18.00
C ARG A 133 -77.09 12.68 18.68
N ALA A 134 -76.04 12.88 17.89
CA ALA A 134 -74.87 13.68 18.23
C ALA A 134 -74.71 14.86 17.25
N THR A 135 -74.19 16.00 17.72
CA THR A 135 -73.95 17.22 16.93
C THR A 135 -72.68 17.18 16.07
N GLN A 136 -72.01 16.03 16.07
CA GLN A 136 -70.94 15.62 15.17
C GLN A 136 -71.22 14.17 14.77
N GLY A 137 -70.76 13.74 13.59
CA GLY A 137 -70.82 12.34 13.17
C GLY A 137 -69.87 12.02 12.03
N LEU A 138 -69.93 10.80 11.52
CA LEU A 138 -69.04 10.35 10.45
C LEU A 138 -69.59 10.65 9.06
N ALA A 139 -68.70 11.08 8.16
CA ALA A 139 -68.90 11.12 6.72
C ALA A 139 -68.04 10.04 6.05
N TYR A 140 -68.59 9.42 5.01
CA TYR A 140 -67.95 8.37 4.23
C TYR A 140 -67.64 8.90 2.84
N VAL A 141 -66.37 9.15 2.53
CA VAL A 141 -65.96 9.73 1.24
C VAL A 141 -65.25 8.69 0.40
N ILE A 142 -65.75 8.42 -0.79
CA ILE A 142 -65.15 7.50 -1.76
C ILE A 142 -64.37 8.32 -2.79
N ALA A 143 -63.08 8.03 -2.93
CA ALA A 143 -62.21 8.69 -3.90
C ALA A 143 -61.28 7.68 -4.57
N GLY A 144 -60.94 7.93 -5.83
CA GLY A 144 -59.87 7.19 -6.51
C GLY A 144 -58.52 7.46 -5.84
N THR A 145 -57.72 6.42 -5.64
CA THR A 145 -56.30 6.55 -5.24
C THR A 145 -55.42 6.96 -6.42
N TYR A 146 -54.14 7.24 -6.18
CA TYR A 146 -53.16 7.43 -7.26
C TYR A 146 -53.03 6.24 -8.23
N GLN A 147 -53.42 5.04 -7.78
CA GLN A 147 -53.48 3.81 -8.58
C GLN A 147 -54.82 3.65 -9.32
N GLY A 148 -55.69 4.66 -9.32
CA GLY A 148 -57.03 4.62 -9.94
C GLY A 148 -58.09 3.79 -9.20
N LYS A 149 -57.70 3.02 -8.17
CA LYS A 149 -58.62 2.17 -7.40
C LYS A 149 -59.40 2.99 -6.38
N PRO A 150 -60.74 2.88 -6.28
CA PRO A 150 -61.55 3.60 -5.31
C PRO A 150 -61.32 3.08 -3.88
N GLU A 151 -61.12 4.00 -2.93
CA GLU A 151 -61.03 3.71 -1.49
C GLU A 151 -61.96 4.63 -0.69
N ILE A 152 -62.45 4.12 0.44
CA ILE A 152 -63.28 4.84 1.41
C ILE A 152 -62.38 5.51 2.45
N PHE A 153 -62.61 6.80 2.66
CA PHE A 153 -61.99 7.62 3.69
C PHE A 153 -63.04 8.13 4.65
N LEU A 154 -62.76 8.04 5.95
CA LEU A 154 -63.66 8.47 7.02
C LEU A 154 -63.28 9.87 7.47
N TYR A 155 -64.27 10.74 7.64
CA TYR A 155 -64.09 12.10 8.12
C TYR A 155 -65.01 12.38 9.30
N LYS A 156 -64.53 13.15 10.29
CA LYS A 156 -65.43 13.79 11.26
C LYS A 156 -66.17 14.92 10.55
N ALA A 157 -67.47 15.05 10.77
CA ALA A 157 -68.29 16.07 10.15
C ALA A 157 -69.27 16.70 11.13
N ARG A 158 -69.63 17.97 10.91
CA ARG A 158 -70.71 18.64 11.66
C ARG A 158 -72.04 18.32 10.99
N ILE A 159 -72.99 17.79 11.77
CA ILE A 159 -74.30 17.35 11.28
C ILE A 159 -75.36 18.34 11.74
N GLY A 160 -76.24 18.76 10.82
CA GLY A 160 -77.38 19.63 11.11
C GLY A 160 -78.54 18.89 11.79
N ALA A 161 -79.55 19.63 12.27
CA ALA A 161 -80.73 19.03 12.90
C ALA A 161 -81.57 18.15 11.94
N ASP A 162 -81.37 18.33 10.64
CA ASP A 162 -81.91 17.57 9.51
C ASP A 162 -81.10 16.29 9.17
N GLY A 163 -79.96 16.06 9.81
CA GLY A 163 -79.06 14.94 9.52
C GLY A 163 -78.07 15.21 8.37
N ALA A 164 -78.19 16.35 7.69
CA ALA A 164 -77.30 16.71 6.59
C ALA A 164 -75.92 17.19 7.09
N ILE A 165 -74.87 16.91 6.32
CA ILE A 165 -73.52 17.38 6.63
C ILE A 165 -73.38 18.86 6.29
N ARG A 166 -72.92 19.65 7.26
CA ARG A 166 -72.74 21.11 7.15
C ARG A 166 -71.29 21.54 6.95
N SER A 167 -70.33 20.68 7.30
CA SER A 167 -68.90 20.86 7.02
C SER A 167 -68.13 19.57 7.30
N PHE A 168 -67.15 19.28 6.46
CA PHE A 168 -66.13 18.26 6.72
C PHE A 168 -65.07 18.83 7.67
N GLY A 169 -64.67 18.04 8.66
CA GLY A 169 -63.54 18.31 9.54
C GLY A 169 -62.34 17.43 9.15
N GLU A 170 -61.52 17.08 10.13
CA GLU A 170 -60.31 16.29 9.91
C GLU A 170 -60.61 14.82 9.50
N PRO A 171 -59.72 14.20 8.68
CA PRO A 171 -59.73 12.76 8.44
C PRO A 171 -59.67 11.98 9.76
N TRP A 172 -60.44 10.90 9.85
CA TRP A 172 -60.55 10.10 11.06
C TRP A 172 -60.10 8.66 10.82
N ARG A 173 -59.02 8.26 11.50
CA ARG A 173 -58.34 6.96 11.27
C ARG A 173 -58.44 5.98 12.44
N ASN A 174 -59.10 6.35 13.54
CA ASN A 174 -59.09 5.58 14.79
C ASN A 174 -60.21 4.53 14.89
N LEU A 175 -60.38 3.73 13.82
CA LEU A 175 -61.49 2.78 13.69
C LEU A 175 -61.40 1.65 14.73
N GLU A 176 -60.21 1.08 14.93
CA GLU A 176 -59.98 -0.06 15.84
C GLU A 176 -60.45 0.24 17.28
N ASN A 177 -60.07 1.39 17.83
CA ASN A 177 -60.56 1.82 19.15
C ASN A 177 -62.07 2.06 19.17
N ALA A 178 -62.67 2.56 18.08
CA ALA A 178 -64.11 2.83 18.03
C ALA A 178 -64.99 1.57 18.00
N LEU A 179 -64.45 0.43 17.58
CA LEU A 179 -65.12 -0.86 17.68
C LEU A 179 -65.15 -1.40 19.12
N VAL A 180 -64.21 -0.98 19.97
CA VAL A 180 -64.07 -1.40 21.37
C VAL A 180 -64.76 -0.41 22.32
N GLN A 181 -64.57 0.90 22.10
CA GLN A 181 -65.24 1.99 22.79
C GLN A 181 -65.68 3.06 21.78
N PRO A 182 -66.93 3.04 21.30
CA PRO A 182 -67.42 4.03 20.33
C PRO A 182 -67.36 5.46 20.89
N PRO A 183 -66.72 6.41 20.18
CA PRO A 183 -66.83 7.82 20.49
C PRO A 183 -68.28 8.30 20.42
N LYS A 184 -68.66 9.31 21.22
CA LYS A 184 -70.04 9.84 21.30
C LYS A 184 -70.65 10.33 19.96
N PHE A 185 -69.85 10.47 18.90
CA PHE A 185 -70.29 10.86 17.55
C PHE A 185 -70.51 9.67 16.60
N VAL A 186 -70.24 8.44 17.03
CA VAL A 186 -70.46 7.21 16.26
C VAL A 186 -71.74 6.55 16.75
N VAL A 187 -72.74 6.43 15.87
CA VAL A 187 -74.04 5.78 16.19
C VAL A 187 -74.05 4.29 15.81
N GLU A 188 -75.07 3.52 16.21
CA GLU A 188 -75.11 2.07 15.94
C GLU A 188 -75.10 1.74 14.44
N ASP A 189 -75.72 2.57 13.60
CA ASP A 189 -75.63 2.46 12.13
C ASP A 189 -74.19 2.60 11.61
N ASP A 190 -73.42 3.51 12.22
CA ASP A 190 -72.00 3.67 11.89
C ASP A 190 -71.20 2.45 12.37
N LEU A 191 -71.50 1.91 13.56
CA LEU A 191 -70.85 0.69 14.04
C LEU A 191 -71.10 -0.52 13.12
N ALA A 192 -72.28 -0.66 12.52
CA ALA A 192 -72.55 -1.70 11.54
C ALA A 192 -71.69 -1.55 10.27
N ILE A 193 -71.42 -0.32 9.83
CA ILE A 193 -70.55 -0.01 8.68
C ILE A 193 -69.08 -0.23 9.04
N LEU A 194 -68.62 0.34 10.16
CA LEU A 194 -67.23 0.25 10.63
C LEU A 194 -66.80 -1.20 10.93
N ARG A 195 -67.69 -2.03 11.49
CA ARG A 195 -67.44 -3.47 11.67
C ARG A 195 -67.21 -4.17 10.33
N GLY A 196 -67.98 -3.83 9.29
CA GLY A 196 -67.80 -4.34 7.93
C GLY A 196 -66.46 -3.93 7.32
N LEU A 197 -66.16 -2.62 7.33
CA LEU A 197 -64.89 -2.07 6.81
C LEU A 197 -63.64 -2.64 7.52
N TRP A 198 -63.76 -3.03 8.78
CA TRP A 198 -62.69 -3.70 9.53
C TRP A 198 -62.49 -5.16 9.13
N LEU A 199 -63.58 -5.90 8.91
CA LEU A 199 -63.54 -7.32 8.53
C LEU A 199 -63.01 -7.50 7.10
N GLU A 200 -63.30 -6.59 6.18
CA GLU A 200 -62.84 -6.63 4.78
C GLU A 200 -61.49 -5.93 4.53
N ARG A 201 -60.70 -5.66 5.58
CA ARG A 201 -59.48 -4.85 5.50
C ARG A 201 -58.39 -5.41 4.56
N SER A 202 -58.26 -4.80 3.37
CA SER A 202 -57.01 -4.78 2.61
C SER A 202 -56.16 -3.59 3.11
N ARG A 203 -55.00 -3.83 3.72
CA ARG A 203 -54.15 -2.75 4.28
C ARG A 203 -53.53 -1.89 3.15
N SER A 204 -54.18 -0.77 2.85
CA SER A 204 -53.63 0.34 2.04
C SER A 204 -52.70 1.21 2.89
N TYR A 205 -51.56 1.64 2.31
CA TYR A 205 -50.49 2.37 3.02
C TYR A 205 -50.92 3.75 3.55
N ILE A 206 -52.06 4.27 3.09
CA ILE A 206 -52.56 5.63 3.37
C ILE A 206 -53.79 5.64 4.31
N GLY A 207 -54.28 4.46 4.70
CA GLY A 207 -55.37 4.30 5.67
C GLY A 207 -56.79 4.48 5.12
N GLY A 208 -57.01 4.18 3.84
CA GLY A 208 -58.34 3.99 3.24
C GLY A 208 -58.82 2.53 3.32
N PHE A 209 -60.11 2.30 3.06
CA PHE A 209 -60.74 0.97 3.06
C PHE A 209 -61.24 0.59 1.66
N ARG A 210 -61.12 -0.69 1.27
CA ARG A 210 -61.67 -1.25 0.03
C ARG A 210 -62.88 -2.13 0.36
N LEU A 211 -63.89 -2.13 -0.52
CA LEU A 211 -65.08 -2.97 -0.44
C LEU A 211 -64.90 -4.19 -1.34
N ASN A 212 -65.19 -5.40 -0.84
CA ASN A 212 -65.02 -6.64 -1.60
C ASN A 212 -66.24 -7.57 -1.48
N GLY A 213 -66.59 -8.25 -2.58
CA GLY A 213 -67.69 -9.20 -2.67
C GLY A 213 -69.06 -8.63 -2.27
N SER A 214 -69.97 -9.52 -1.88
CA SER A 214 -71.34 -9.17 -1.47
C SER A 214 -71.42 -8.48 -0.11
N GLY A 215 -70.40 -8.65 0.74
CA GLY A 215 -70.27 -7.90 2.00
C GLY A 215 -70.02 -6.42 1.72
N GLY A 216 -69.07 -6.13 0.83
CA GLY A 216 -68.77 -4.80 0.34
C GLY A 216 -69.98 -4.09 -0.28
N ALA A 217 -70.73 -4.77 -1.14
CA ALA A 217 -71.98 -4.24 -1.70
C ALA A 217 -73.00 -3.86 -0.60
N ALA A 218 -73.19 -4.73 0.39
CA ALA A 218 -74.11 -4.46 1.51
C ALA A 218 -73.60 -3.36 2.47
N ILE A 219 -72.30 -3.05 2.48
CA ILE A 219 -71.74 -1.89 3.20
C ILE A 219 -71.99 -0.60 2.39
N MET A 220 -71.88 -0.65 1.06
CA MET A 220 -72.20 0.46 0.16
C MET A 220 -73.66 0.91 0.31
N ASP A 221 -74.61 -0.02 0.28
CA ASP A 221 -76.04 0.25 0.53
C ASP A 221 -76.26 0.96 1.86
N LYS A 222 -75.64 0.45 2.94
CA LYS A 222 -75.76 1.05 4.28
C LYS A 222 -75.17 2.45 4.33
N MET A 223 -74.01 2.67 3.72
CA MET A 223 -73.36 3.98 3.65
C MET A 223 -74.26 5.01 2.93
N ILE A 224 -74.84 4.66 1.77
CA ILE A 224 -75.80 5.53 1.06
C ILE A 224 -77.04 5.78 1.92
N ALA A 225 -77.61 4.73 2.55
CA ALA A 225 -78.79 4.83 3.39
C ALA A 225 -78.59 5.75 4.62
N THR A 226 -77.36 5.98 5.09
CA THR A 226 -77.09 6.98 6.14
C THR A 226 -77.25 8.44 5.70
N GLY A 227 -77.36 8.71 4.40
CA GLY A 227 -77.32 10.06 3.82
C GLY A 227 -75.95 10.75 3.94
N ARG A 228 -74.90 10.03 4.34
CA ARG A 228 -73.57 10.55 4.66
C ARG A 228 -72.45 9.95 3.80
N ALA A 229 -72.81 9.30 2.70
CA ALA A 229 -71.88 8.84 1.66
C ALA A 229 -71.66 9.93 0.59
N PHE A 230 -70.41 10.12 0.18
CA PHE A 230 -70.00 11.10 -0.81
C PHE A 230 -68.97 10.52 -1.77
N VAL A 231 -68.85 11.08 -2.96
CA VAL A 231 -67.86 10.72 -3.97
C VAL A 231 -67.01 11.94 -4.38
N SER A 232 -65.72 11.72 -4.65
CA SER A 232 -64.80 12.70 -5.24
C SER A 232 -64.15 12.12 -6.49
N SER A 233 -64.03 12.94 -7.54
CA SER A 233 -63.32 12.61 -8.79
C SER A 233 -61.80 12.81 -8.72
N THR A 234 -61.26 13.33 -7.61
CA THR A 234 -59.83 13.59 -7.44
C THR A 234 -59.26 12.89 -6.20
N ALA A 235 -58.03 12.38 -6.34
CA ALA A 235 -57.31 11.62 -5.30
C ALA A 235 -56.78 12.47 -4.13
N GLN A 236 -56.92 13.80 -4.18
CA GLN A 236 -56.47 14.72 -3.14
C GLN A 236 -57.47 15.85 -2.91
N PHE A 237 -57.87 16.05 -1.66
CA PHE A 237 -58.64 17.21 -1.18
C PHE A 237 -57.79 18.49 -1.12
N ALA A 238 -57.17 18.86 -2.25
CA ALA A 238 -56.32 20.04 -2.38
C ALA A 238 -56.72 20.97 -3.56
N SER A 239 -57.72 20.59 -4.37
CA SER A 239 -58.20 21.40 -5.50
C SER A 239 -59.73 21.39 -5.64
N SER A 240 -60.37 22.43 -5.11
CA SER A 240 -61.62 23.09 -5.56
C SER A 240 -62.90 22.30 -5.91
N SER A 241 -62.95 20.97 -5.87
CA SER A 241 -64.19 20.19 -6.03
C SER A 241 -64.72 19.73 -4.68
N GLU A 242 -65.87 20.26 -4.25
CA GLU A 242 -66.58 19.71 -3.08
C GLU A 242 -67.08 18.28 -3.40
N PRO A 243 -66.96 17.32 -2.47
CA PRO A 243 -67.38 15.95 -2.70
C PRO A 243 -68.90 15.88 -2.75
N ARG A 244 -69.43 15.14 -3.71
CA ARG A 244 -70.88 15.12 -4.01
C ARG A 244 -71.56 14.01 -3.24
N ALA A 245 -72.68 14.31 -2.59
CA ALA A 245 -73.46 13.31 -1.85
C ALA A 245 -73.97 12.22 -2.82
N LEU A 246 -73.83 10.97 -2.42
CA LEU A 246 -74.29 9.81 -3.20
C LEU A 246 -75.74 9.46 -2.88
N GLN A 247 -76.52 9.22 -3.93
CA GLN A 247 -77.89 8.72 -3.88
C GLN A 247 -78.01 7.42 -4.67
N LEU A 248 -78.86 6.51 -4.19
CA LEU A 248 -79.12 5.24 -4.87
C LEU A 248 -79.86 5.48 -6.18
N ALA A 249 -79.36 4.91 -7.27
CA ALA A 249 -79.86 5.05 -8.62
C ALA A 249 -80.10 3.68 -9.29
N ALA A 250 -80.74 3.69 -10.46
CA ALA A 250 -81.01 2.49 -11.24
C ALA A 250 -79.72 1.81 -11.75
N ALA A 251 -79.80 0.54 -12.10
CA ALA A 251 -78.67 -0.19 -12.64
C ALA A 251 -78.22 0.37 -14.00
N ARG A 252 -76.90 0.35 -14.29
CA ARG A 252 -76.34 0.72 -15.61
C ARG A 252 -75.72 -0.52 -16.27
N PRO A 253 -75.95 -0.79 -17.57
CA PRO A 253 -75.29 -1.88 -18.28
C PRO A 253 -73.77 -1.67 -18.37
N GLY A 254 -73.00 -2.74 -18.16
CA GLY A 254 -71.55 -2.78 -18.27
C GLY A 254 -71.07 -3.53 -19.51
N ARG A 255 -69.96 -3.07 -20.10
CA ARG A 255 -69.27 -3.69 -21.24
C ARG A 255 -67.77 -3.69 -21.03
N ILE A 256 -67.10 -4.75 -21.49
CA ILE A 256 -65.64 -4.85 -21.48
C ILE A 256 -65.09 -4.27 -22.80
N HIS A 257 -64.02 -3.49 -22.70
CA HIS A 257 -63.31 -2.92 -23.84
C HIS A 257 -61.80 -3.16 -23.70
N TRP A 258 -61.10 -3.41 -24.81
CA TRP A 258 -59.64 -3.55 -24.81
C TRP A 258 -58.98 -2.18 -24.98
N HIS A 259 -58.44 -1.64 -23.89
CA HIS A 259 -57.75 -0.35 -23.89
C HIS A 259 -56.28 -0.51 -24.27
N THR A 260 -55.82 0.29 -25.24
CA THR A 260 -54.40 0.36 -25.62
C THR A 260 -53.67 1.37 -24.74
N LEU A 261 -52.63 0.92 -24.05
CA LEU A 261 -51.73 1.73 -23.24
C LEU A 261 -50.75 2.53 -24.11
N SER A 262 -50.10 3.52 -23.49
CA SER A 262 -49.11 4.39 -24.13
C SER A 262 -47.88 3.68 -24.70
N ASP A 263 -47.64 2.43 -24.33
CA ASP A 263 -46.55 1.57 -24.81
C ASP A 263 -47.05 0.47 -25.77
N THR A 264 -48.22 0.68 -26.39
CA THR A 264 -48.88 -0.21 -27.37
C THR A 264 -49.41 -1.54 -26.83
N ARG A 265 -49.23 -1.85 -25.54
CA ARG A 265 -49.87 -3.00 -24.90
C ARG A 265 -51.36 -2.79 -24.73
N ILE A 266 -52.11 -3.88 -24.65
CA ILE A 266 -53.57 -3.90 -24.48
C ILE A 266 -53.96 -4.53 -23.13
N GLN A 267 -55.02 -4.02 -22.51
CA GLN A 267 -55.60 -4.58 -21.28
C GLN A 267 -57.14 -4.47 -21.31
N PRO A 268 -57.88 -5.42 -20.70
CA PRO A 268 -59.33 -5.32 -20.61
C PRO A 268 -59.73 -4.28 -19.53
N ILE A 269 -60.67 -3.41 -19.85
CA ILE A 269 -61.28 -2.45 -18.91
C ILE A 269 -62.81 -2.59 -18.93
N LEU A 270 -63.45 -2.37 -17.79
CA LEU A 270 -64.90 -2.26 -17.70
C LEU A 270 -65.34 -0.82 -17.91
N GLN A 271 -66.40 -0.61 -18.69
CA GLN A 271 -67.07 0.67 -18.86
C GLN A 271 -68.59 0.49 -18.73
N THR A 272 -69.29 1.54 -18.29
CA THR A 272 -70.77 1.56 -18.19
C THR A 272 -71.38 2.44 -19.26
N GLU A 273 -72.63 2.20 -19.62
CA GLU A 273 -73.43 3.10 -20.47
C GLU A 273 -74.62 3.67 -19.64
N PRO A 274 -74.67 4.99 -19.33
CA PRO A 274 -73.64 6.01 -19.57
C PRO A 274 -72.39 5.85 -18.67
N PRO A 275 -71.23 6.38 -19.10
CA PRO A 275 -69.95 6.18 -18.41
C PRO A 275 -69.93 6.86 -17.04
N ALA A 276 -69.61 6.10 -16.00
CA ALA A 276 -69.39 6.60 -14.65
C ALA A 276 -67.90 6.91 -14.38
N ALA A 277 -67.64 7.81 -13.43
CA ALA A 277 -66.29 8.28 -13.13
C ALA A 277 -65.45 7.28 -12.30
N LEU A 278 -66.10 6.44 -11.48
CA LEU A 278 -65.47 5.41 -10.67
C LEU A 278 -66.32 4.13 -10.69
N LEU A 279 -65.66 2.97 -10.76
CA LEU A 279 -66.30 1.65 -10.74
C LEU A 279 -65.75 0.82 -9.57
N LEU A 280 -66.64 0.27 -8.75
CA LEU A 280 -66.35 -0.72 -7.72
C LEU A 280 -66.46 -2.11 -8.35
N THR A 281 -65.40 -2.53 -9.05
CA THR A 281 -65.34 -3.85 -9.72
C THR A 281 -65.05 -5.01 -8.77
N THR A 282 -64.76 -4.74 -7.50
CA THR A 282 -64.46 -5.74 -6.46
C THR A 282 -65.68 -6.16 -5.65
N THR A 283 -66.83 -5.48 -5.78
CA THR A 283 -68.07 -5.84 -5.07
C THR A 283 -68.96 -6.75 -5.90
N GLU A 284 -69.89 -7.46 -5.26
CA GLU A 284 -70.87 -8.33 -5.91
C GLU A 284 -72.31 -7.94 -5.50
N PRO A 285 -73.15 -7.40 -6.40
CA PRO A 285 -72.82 -6.97 -7.76
C PRO A 285 -71.76 -5.85 -7.78
N CYS A 286 -71.11 -5.62 -8.93
CA CYS A 286 -70.25 -4.46 -9.10
C CYS A 286 -71.08 -3.16 -9.07
N TRP A 287 -70.50 -2.05 -8.64
CA TRP A 287 -71.20 -0.75 -8.57
C TRP A 287 -70.53 0.32 -9.41
N TYR A 288 -71.33 1.24 -9.96
CA TYR A 288 -70.84 2.48 -10.54
C TYR A 288 -71.05 3.63 -9.56
N LEU A 289 -70.15 4.63 -9.59
CA LEU A 289 -70.25 5.87 -8.83
C LEU A 289 -70.05 7.06 -9.78
N ASP A 290 -71.08 7.89 -9.92
CA ASP A 290 -71.09 9.03 -10.80
C ASP A 290 -70.85 10.32 -10.00
N ALA A 291 -69.61 10.81 -10.05
CA ALA A 291 -69.23 12.04 -9.37
C ALA A 291 -69.85 13.32 -9.99
N GLN A 292 -70.38 13.25 -11.22
CA GLN A 292 -71.00 14.39 -11.89
C GLN A 292 -72.49 14.53 -11.56
N THR A 293 -73.22 13.41 -11.41
CA THR A 293 -74.64 13.44 -11.02
C THR A 293 -74.83 13.31 -9.50
N GLY A 294 -73.98 12.55 -8.81
CA GLY A 294 -74.17 12.13 -7.41
C GLY A 294 -74.90 10.79 -7.30
N GLU A 295 -74.97 10.02 -8.39
CA GLU A 295 -75.66 8.72 -8.43
C GLU A 295 -74.71 7.56 -8.15
N ALA A 296 -75.19 6.54 -7.45
CA ALA A 296 -74.54 5.25 -7.30
C ALA A 296 -75.55 4.12 -7.50
N GLY A 297 -75.19 3.11 -8.27
CA GLY A 297 -76.04 1.96 -8.54
C GLY A 297 -75.26 0.73 -9.00
N PRO A 298 -75.90 -0.45 -9.06
CA PRO A 298 -75.25 -1.66 -9.54
C PRO A 298 -74.97 -1.59 -11.05
N ILE A 299 -73.99 -2.38 -11.50
CA ILE A 299 -73.66 -2.58 -12.91
C ILE A 299 -74.29 -3.89 -13.37
N GLU A 300 -75.08 -3.87 -14.43
CA GLU A 300 -75.61 -5.08 -15.05
C GLU A 300 -74.52 -5.71 -15.92
N LEU A 301 -74.14 -6.95 -15.59
CA LEU A 301 -73.03 -7.68 -16.21
C LEU A 301 -73.51 -9.09 -16.56
N PRO A 302 -73.15 -9.63 -17.74
CA PRO A 302 -73.47 -11.02 -18.09
C PRO A 302 -72.56 -12.05 -17.40
N TRP A 303 -71.46 -11.61 -16.76
CA TRP A 303 -70.49 -12.47 -16.07
C TRP A 303 -70.57 -12.30 -14.54
N PRO A 304 -70.31 -13.38 -13.77
CA PRO A 304 -70.08 -13.31 -12.33
C PRO A 304 -68.95 -12.34 -11.94
N ALA A 305 -69.05 -11.73 -10.74
CA ALA A 305 -68.12 -10.70 -10.31
C ALA A 305 -66.72 -11.23 -9.98
N ASP A 306 -66.60 -12.50 -9.56
CA ASP A 306 -65.33 -13.19 -9.33
C ASP A 306 -64.58 -13.45 -10.65
N GLU A 307 -65.25 -14.04 -11.64
CA GLU A 307 -64.70 -14.26 -12.99
C GLU A 307 -64.31 -12.95 -13.67
N LEU A 308 -65.14 -11.91 -13.54
CA LEU A 308 -64.84 -10.58 -14.09
C LEU A 308 -63.67 -9.89 -13.38
N ALA A 309 -63.57 -9.98 -12.05
CA ALA A 309 -62.49 -9.37 -11.29
C ALA A 309 -61.12 -9.99 -11.65
N GLU A 310 -61.08 -11.31 -11.86
CA GLU A 310 -59.86 -11.99 -12.28
C GLU A 310 -59.51 -11.70 -13.76
N PHE A 311 -60.52 -11.61 -14.64
CA PHE A 311 -60.32 -11.19 -16.03
C PHE A 311 -59.79 -9.75 -16.17
N LEU A 312 -60.34 -8.80 -15.41
CA LEU A 312 -59.88 -7.41 -15.35
C LEU A 312 -58.52 -7.25 -14.64
N ALA A 313 -58.04 -8.27 -13.95
CA ALA A 313 -56.71 -8.30 -13.34
C ALA A 313 -55.63 -8.83 -14.32
N MET A 314 -55.99 -9.20 -15.56
CA MET A 314 -55.03 -9.65 -16.57
C MET A 314 -53.92 -8.59 -16.79
N PRO A 315 -52.63 -8.98 -16.70
CA PRO A 315 -51.51 -8.09 -17.00
C PRO A 315 -51.57 -7.53 -18.43
N PRO A 316 -51.12 -6.28 -18.69
CA PRO A 316 -51.12 -5.73 -20.04
C PRO A 316 -50.30 -6.58 -21.03
N VAL A 317 -50.97 -6.99 -22.11
CA VAL A 317 -50.52 -7.96 -23.11
C VAL A 317 -49.99 -7.23 -24.34
N THR A 318 -48.88 -7.68 -24.94
CA THR A 318 -48.41 -7.15 -26.24
C THR A 318 -49.25 -7.69 -27.40
N LEU A 319 -49.23 -7.02 -28.56
CA LEU A 319 -49.97 -7.47 -29.75
C LEU A 319 -49.50 -8.85 -30.28
N ASP A 320 -48.24 -9.23 -30.02
CA ASP A 320 -47.71 -10.56 -30.36
C ASP A 320 -48.20 -11.64 -29.38
N GLU A 321 -48.24 -11.33 -28.09
CA GLU A 321 -48.78 -12.22 -27.04
C GLU A 321 -50.30 -12.43 -27.18
N ALA A 322 -51.02 -11.44 -27.74
CA ALA A 322 -52.47 -11.50 -27.97
C ALA A 322 -52.90 -12.72 -28.80
N VAL A 323 -52.06 -13.20 -29.73
CA VAL A 323 -52.32 -14.40 -30.54
C VAL A 323 -52.36 -15.66 -29.67
N LEU A 324 -51.48 -15.75 -28.68
CA LEU A 324 -51.39 -16.88 -27.74
C LEU A 324 -52.48 -16.80 -26.68
N VAL A 325 -52.67 -15.62 -26.07
CA VAL A 325 -53.71 -15.38 -25.06
C VAL A 325 -55.11 -15.61 -25.65
N GLY A 326 -55.37 -15.15 -26.89
CA GLY A 326 -56.64 -15.37 -27.57
C GLY A 326 -56.96 -16.85 -27.82
N LYS A 327 -55.98 -17.68 -28.16
CA LYS A 327 -56.15 -19.14 -28.30
C LYS A 327 -56.48 -19.80 -26.96
N VAL A 328 -55.75 -19.47 -25.90
CA VAL A 328 -56.02 -20.01 -24.56
C VAL A 328 -57.41 -19.56 -24.09
N MET A 329 -57.79 -18.30 -24.27
CA MET A 329 -59.13 -17.81 -23.91
C MET A 329 -60.26 -18.55 -24.64
N GLN A 330 -60.09 -18.92 -25.91
CA GLN A 330 -61.09 -19.73 -26.63
C GLN A 330 -61.30 -21.14 -26.02
N GLU A 331 -60.28 -21.70 -25.36
CA GLU A 331 -60.37 -23.02 -24.72
C GLU A 331 -60.94 -22.96 -23.29
N VAL A 332 -60.63 -21.91 -22.51
CA VAL A 332 -60.97 -21.86 -21.07
C VAL A 332 -62.05 -20.82 -20.70
N ALA A 333 -62.27 -19.79 -21.50
CA ALA A 333 -63.17 -18.67 -21.20
C ALA A 333 -63.81 -18.05 -22.46
N PRO A 334 -64.55 -18.85 -23.28
CA PRO A 334 -65.04 -18.41 -24.59
C PRO A 334 -66.08 -17.28 -24.54
N ASP A 335 -66.72 -17.07 -23.38
CA ASP A 335 -67.74 -16.04 -23.18
C ASP A 335 -67.15 -14.63 -22.90
N PHE A 336 -65.83 -14.51 -22.75
CA PHE A 336 -65.12 -13.23 -22.61
C PHE A 336 -64.54 -12.75 -23.97
N PRO A 337 -64.53 -11.43 -24.25
CA PRO A 337 -64.05 -10.92 -25.53
C PRO A 337 -62.53 -11.13 -25.67
N PRO A 338 -62.03 -11.86 -26.70
CA PRO A 338 -60.61 -12.12 -26.87
C PRO A 338 -59.82 -10.84 -27.20
N PRO A 339 -58.51 -10.78 -26.89
CA PRO A 339 -57.65 -9.67 -27.26
C PRO A 339 -57.53 -9.55 -28.79
N PRO A 340 -57.53 -8.33 -29.35
CA PRO A 340 -57.26 -8.12 -30.77
C PRO A 340 -55.84 -8.56 -31.15
N ALA A 341 -55.72 -9.47 -32.11
CA ALA A 341 -54.47 -10.15 -32.46
C ALA A 341 -54.27 -10.27 -33.99
N PRO A 342 -53.03 -10.15 -34.52
CA PRO A 342 -52.72 -10.43 -35.94
C PRO A 342 -52.80 -11.93 -36.28
N VAL A 343 -53.07 -12.27 -37.53
CA VAL A 343 -53.36 -13.65 -37.95
C VAL A 343 -52.09 -14.50 -38.13
N SER A 344 -52.04 -15.63 -37.42
CA SER A 344 -51.19 -16.82 -37.63
C SER A 344 -49.70 -16.78 -37.24
N ALA A 345 -49.36 -17.53 -36.18
CA ALA A 345 -48.03 -18.10 -35.94
C ALA A 345 -48.17 -19.52 -35.35
N SER A 346 -47.24 -20.43 -35.67
CA SER A 346 -47.17 -21.81 -35.17
C SER A 346 -45.94 -22.04 -34.29
N VAL A 347 -46.12 -22.69 -33.14
CA VAL A 347 -45.07 -22.98 -32.15
C VAL A 347 -44.33 -24.26 -32.54
N GLN A 348 -43.01 -24.23 -32.63
CA GLN A 348 -42.15 -25.40 -32.86
C GLN A 348 -41.87 -26.14 -31.55
N VAL A 349 -41.77 -27.48 -31.59
CA VAL A 349 -41.52 -28.33 -30.41
C VAL A 349 -40.11 -28.91 -30.45
N ILE A 350 -39.37 -28.81 -29.34
CA ILE A 350 -38.03 -29.38 -29.12
C ILE A 350 -38.16 -30.60 -28.20
N ASP A 351 -37.70 -31.77 -28.65
CA ASP A 351 -37.73 -33.04 -27.91
C ASP A 351 -36.40 -33.78 -28.10
N THR A 352 -35.39 -33.34 -27.36
CA THR A 352 -34.02 -33.89 -27.38
C THR A 352 -33.65 -34.49 -26.01
N GLU A 353 -32.57 -35.26 -25.95
CA GLU A 353 -31.96 -35.62 -24.66
C GLU A 353 -31.36 -34.38 -23.98
N PRO A 354 -31.54 -34.19 -22.66
CA PRO A 354 -30.96 -33.07 -21.94
C PRO A 354 -29.46 -33.22 -21.69
N LEU A 355 -28.69 -32.19 -21.97
CA LEU A 355 -27.30 -32.08 -21.51
C LEU A 355 -27.26 -31.53 -20.07
N PRO A 356 -26.69 -32.26 -19.09
CA PRO A 356 -26.67 -31.82 -17.71
C PRO A 356 -25.57 -30.77 -17.46
N ARG A 357 -25.96 -29.63 -16.92
CA ARG A 357 -25.07 -28.49 -16.63
C ARG A 357 -25.08 -28.12 -15.15
N LEU A 358 -23.90 -28.08 -14.56
CA LEU A 358 -23.63 -27.71 -13.17
C LEU A 358 -22.90 -26.36 -13.14
N SER A 359 -23.46 -25.37 -12.46
CA SER A 359 -22.86 -24.04 -12.32
C SER A 359 -22.48 -23.79 -10.85
N LEU A 360 -21.20 -23.51 -10.58
CA LEU A 360 -20.66 -23.25 -9.24
C LEU A 360 -20.42 -21.75 -9.04
N ASP A 361 -20.89 -21.19 -7.92
CA ASP A 361 -20.84 -19.75 -7.65
C ASP A 361 -20.72 -19.44 -6.14
N THR A 362 -20.32 -18.22 -5.80
CA THR A 362 -20.27 -17.71 -4.42
C THR A 362 -21.03 -16.39 -4.33
N LEU A 363 -21.99 -16.30 -3.39
CA LEU A 363 -22.68 -15.04 -3.08
C LEU A 363 -22.44 -14.62 -1.61
N PRO A 364 -22.26 -13.31 -1.34
CA PRO A 364 -22.12 -12.80 0.02
C PRO A 364 -23.42 -12.97 0.82
N MET A 365 -23.30 -13.21 2.12
CA MET A 365 -24.43 -13.41 3.05
C MET A 365 -24.36 -12.44 4.24
N TRP A 366 -25.52 -12.15 4.82
CA TRP A 366 -25.65 -11.38 6.06
C TRP A 366 -25.72 -12.31 7.27
N THR A 367 -24.80 -12.15 8.21
CA THR A 367 -24.78 -12.90 9.48
C THR A 367 -25.66 -12.23 10.54
N PHE A 368 -26.63 -12.98 11.09
CA PHE A 368 -27.40 -12.58 12.26
C PHE A 368 -27.04 -13.46 13.48
N GLY A 369 -26.34 -12.89 14.47
CA GLY A 369 -26.08 -13.55 15.76
C GLY A 369 -24.67 -13.34 16.31
N ARG A 370 -24.49 -13.51 17.63
CA ARG A 370 -23.16 -13.49 18.28
C ARG A 370 -22.42 -14.79 17.97
N SER A 371 -21.47 -14.76 17.04
CA SER A 371 -20.51 -15.85 16.79
C SER A 371 -19.19 -15.29 16.26
N SER A 372 -18.13 -16.11 16.33
CA SER A 372 -16.71 -15.69 16.27
C SER A 372 -16.30 -14.92 15.00
N PRO A 373 -15.32 -13.99 15.03
CA PRO A 373 -14.94 -13.13 13.89
C PRO A 373 -14.36 -13.81 12.64
N ASN A 374 -14.33 -15.15 12.56
CA ASN A 374 -13.50 -15.90 11.62
C ASN A 374 -14.25 -17.00 10.83
N THR A 375 -15.57 -16.92 10.70
CA THR A 375 -16.34 -17.75 9.76
C THR A 375 -17.01 -16.86 8.70
N GLN A 376 -17.03 -17.34 7.46
CA GLN A 376 -17.01 -16.48 6.27
C GLN A 376 -18.39 -15.85 5.94
N ASN A 377 -18.42 -14.55 5.63
CA ASN A 377 -19.61 -13.81 5.18
C ASN A 377 -20.03 -14.10 3.72
N ALA A 378 -19.83 -15.31 3.22
CA ALA A 378 -20.28 -15.72 1.90
C ALA A 378 -20.57 -17.23 1.82
N LEU A 379 -21.51 -17.58 0.96
CA LEU A 379 -21.99 -18.93 0.72
C LEU A 379 -21.53 -19.39 -0.67
N ASP A 380 -20.86 -20.55 -0.70
CA ASP A 380 -20.56 -21.28 -1.93
C ASP A 380 -21.71 -22.24 -2.23
N PHE A 381 -22.15 -22.30 -3.48
CA PHE A 381 -23.24 -23.19 -3.90
C PHE A 381 -23.09 -23.64 -5.35
N ALA A 382 -23.77 -24.74 -5.67
CA ALA A 382 -23.97 -25.21 -7.03
C ALA A 382 -25.44 -25.06 -7.45
N THR A 383 -25.69 -24.84 -8.73
CA THR A 383 -27.02 -24.88 -9.36
C THR A 383 -27.02 -25.82 -10.55
N VAL A 384 -28.17 -26.43 -10.84
CA VAL A 384 -28.32 -27.42 -11.92
C VAL A 384 -29.32 -26.93 -12.96
N SER A 385 -28.92 -27.06 -14.21
CA SER A 385 -29.75 -26.79 -15.39
C SER A 385 -29.58 -27.91 -16.41
N PHE A 386 -30.59 -28.08 -17.27
CA PHE A 386 -30.58 -29.05 -18.35
C PHE A 386 -30.75 -28.30 -19.68
N GLU A 387 -29.80 -28.51 -20.58
CA GLU A 387 -29.79 -27.84 -21.89
C GLU A 387 -30.45 -28.72 -22.95
N TYR A 388 -31.46 -28.16 -23.61
CA TYR A 388 -32.21 -28.77 -24.71
C TYR A 388 -32.01 -27.90 -25.96
N ASP A 389 -31.27 -28.40 -26.95
CA ASP A 389 -31.01 -27.71 -28.23
C ASP A 389 -30.55 -26.23 -28.05
N GLY A 390 -29.60 -26.01 -27.14
CA GLY A 390 -29.07 -24.68 -26.79
C GLY A 390 -29.88 -23.90 -25.74
N HIS A 391 -31.02 -24.42 -25.27
CA HIS A 391 -31.87 -23.79 -24.26
C HIS A 391 -31.68 -24.41 -22.87
N ALA A 392 -31.02 -23.69 -21.95
CA ALA A 392 -30.80 -24.12 -20.58
C ALA A 392 -32.04 -23.87 -19.69
N LEU A 393 -32.62 -24.94 -19.14
CA LEU A 393 -33.77 -24.92 -18.24
C LEU A 393 -33.33 -25.26 -16.81
N ALA A 394 -33.79 -24.49 -15.82
CA ALA A 394 -33.48 -24.75 -14.41
C ALA A 394 -34.15 -26.06 -13.95
N ALA A 395 -33.37 -26.92 -13.29
CA ALA A 395 -33.80 -28.27 -12.92
C ALA A 395 -35.04 -28.32 -12.00
N GLN A 396 -35.37 -27.22 -11.30
CA GLN A 396 -36.47 -27.17 -10.33
C GLN A 396 -37.66 -26.28 -10.76
N GLY A 397 -37.64 -25.70 -11.97
CA GLY A 397 -38.79 -25.00 -12.55
C GLY A 397 -39.71 -25.93 -13.35
N ASN A 398 -40.90 -25.44 -13.73
CA ASN A 398 -41.84 -26.15 -14.62
C ASN A 398 -41.83 -25.63 -16.07
N THR A 399 -40.88 -24.75 -16.41
CA THR A 399 -40.79 -24.08 -17.71
C THR A 399 -40.67 -25.08 -18.86
N THR A 400 -41.59 -24.96 -19.83
CA THR A 400 -41.66 -25.77 -21.07
C THR A 400 -41.80 -24.91 -22.33
N LEU A 401 -41.87 -23.58 -22.21
CA LEU A 401 -41.87 -22.64 -23.33
C LEU A 401 -40.64 -21.74 -23.21
N VAL A 402 -39.87 -21.61 -24.30
CA VAL A 402 -38.65 -20.82 -24.39
C VAL A 402 -38.72 -19.95 -25.64
N ARG A 403 -38.12 -18.76 -25.61
CA ARG A 403 -38.02 -17.89 -26.79
C ARG A 403 -36.64 -18.07 -27.43
N THR A 404 -36.58 -18.28 -28.74
CA THR A 404 -35.32 -18.35 -29.49
C THR A 404 -34.69 -16.97 -29.62
N ALA A 405 -33.40 -16.91 -29.98
CA ALA A 405 -32.70 -15.65 -30.23
C ALA A 405 -33.33 -14.83 -31.37
N ASN A 406 -34.06 -15.48 -32.27
CA ASN A 406 -34.79 -14.86 -33.39
C ASN A 406 -36.18 -14.35 -33.00
N GLY A 407 -36.58 -14.53 -31.72
CA GLY A 407 -37.84 -14.03 -31.18
C GLY A 407 -39.03 -14.99 -31.27
N GLU A 408 -38.86 -16.19 -31.86
CA GLU A 408 -39.89 -17.22 -31.97
C GLU A 408 -40.10 -17.95 -30.64
N VAL A 409 -41.32 -18.44 -30.37
CA VAL A 409 -41.61 -19.26 -29.18
C VAL A 409 -41.55 -20.73 -29.56
N VAL A 410 -40.73 -21.49 -28.81
CA VAL A 410 -40.57 -22.94 -28.94
C VAL A 410 -41.01 -23.64 -27.65
N GLN A 411 -41.59 -24.83 -27.78
CA GLN A 411 -42.00 -25.67 -26.67
C GLN A 411 -40.97 -26.79 -26.42
N VAL A 412 -40.27 -26.76 -25.30
CA VAL A 412 -39.35 -27.82 -24.89
C VAL A 412 -40.12 -28.92 -24.13
N ARG A 413 -40.14 -30.14 -24.67
CA ARG A 413 -40.62 -31.33 -23.98
C ARG A 413 -39.52 -31.89 -23.09
N ARG A 414 -39.64 -31.66 -21.78
CA ARG A 414 -38.64 -32.09 -20.79
C ARG A 414 -38.72 -33.59 -20.50
N ARG A 415 -37.55 -34.24 -20.47
CA ARG A 415 -37.37 -35.67 -20.16
C ARG A 415 -37.10 -35.85 -18.67
N LEU A 416 -38.14 -35.67 -17.84
CA LEU A 416 -38.04 -35.61 -16.38
C LEU A 416 -37.35 -36.83 -15.75
N GLU A 417 -37.50 -38.04 -16.31
CA GLU A 417 -36.80 -39.23 -15.83
C GLU A 417 -35.27 -39.15 -16.02
N ALA A 418 -34.82 -38.65 -17.19
CA ALA A 418 -33.41 -38.42 -17.47
C ALA A 418 -32.83 -37.31 -16.57
N GLU A 419 -33.58 -36.23 -16.37
CA GLU A 419 -33.22 -35.16 -15.44
C GLU A 419 -33.07 -35.68 -13.99
N GLN A 420 -34.04 -36.45 -13.49
CA GLN A 420 -33.99 -37.03 -12.15
C GLN A 420 -32.82 -38.00 -11.97
N LYS A 421 -32.51 -38.83 -12.98
CA LYS A 421 -31.36 -39.73 -12.97
C LYS A 421 -30.04 -38.96 -12.80
N ARG A 422 -29.88 -37.86 -13.52
CA ARG A 422 -28.71 -36.97 -13.39
C ARG A 422 -28.66 -36.26 -12.04
N LEU A 423 -29.77 -35.74 -11.52
CA LEU A 423 -29.81 -35.16 -10.16
C LEU A 423 -29.40 -36.16 -9.07
N ALA A 424 -29.75 -37.45 -9.24
CA ALA A 424 -29.34 -38.52 -8.34
C ALA A 424 -27.84 -38.91 -8.45
N GLU A 425 -27.12 -38.48 -9.48
CA GLU A 425 -25.64 -38.58 -9.55
C GLU A 425 -25.00 -37.58 -8.58
N LEU A 426 -25.39 -36.30 -8.64
CA LEU A 426 -24.85 -35.26 -7.77
C LEU A 426 -25.12 -35.52 -6.28
N HIS A 427 -26.31 -36.02 -5.94
CA HIS A 427 -26.65 -36.36 -4.55
C HIS A 427 -25.79 -37.53 -4.01
N ARG A 428 -25.41 -38.50 -4.85
CA ARG A 428 -24.48 -39.57 -4.47
C ARG A 428 -23.04 -39.08 -4.29
N LEU A 429 -22.68 -37.97 -4.93
CA LEU A 429 -21.40 -37.27 -4.79
C LEU A 429 -21.37 -36.26 -3.63
N GLY A 430 -22.36 -36.29 -2.73
CA GLY A 430 -22.37 -35.48 -1.50
C GLY A 430 -23.00 -34.09 -1.62
N LEU A 431 -23.51 -33.69 -2.79
CA LEU A 431 -24.23 -32.43 -2.96
C LEU A 431 -25.70 -32.55 -2.52
N GLY A 432 -26.01 -32.01 -1.34
CA GLY A 432 -27.37 -31.94 -0.78
C GLY A 432 -28.10 -30.64 -1.13
N LYS A 433 -29.45 -30.66 -1.17
CA LYS A 433 -30.28 -29.46 -1.40
C LYS A 433 -30.22 -28.49 -0.21
N MET A 434 -30.07 -27.20 -0.50
CA MET A 434 -30.13 -26.11 0.47
C MET A 434 -31.29 -25.15 0.13
N PRO A 435 -32.25 -24.93 1.04
CA PRO A 435 -33.33 -23.98 0.82
C PRO A 435 -32.83 -22.53 0.77
N SER A 436 -33.12 -21.81 -0.32
CA SER A 436 -32.87 -20.38 -0.52
C SER A 436 -33.38 -19.51 0.65
N LYS A 437 -34.55 -19.85 1.19
CA LYS A 437 -35.21 -19.16 2.32
C LYS A 437 -34.43 -19.13 3.63
N LEU A 438 -33.37 -19.95 3.77
CA LEU A 438 -32.53 -20.00 4.98
C LEU A 438 -31.30 -19.07 4.90
N VAL A 439 -31.07 -18.39 3.76
CA VAL A 439 -29.91 -17.51 3.57
C VAL A 439 -30.35 -16.14 3.05
N HIS A 440 -29.76 -15.09 3.61
CA HIS A 440 -30.01 -13.71 3.22
C HIS A 440 -28.71 -13.01 2.86
N GLY A 441 -28.77 -12.08 1.91
CA GLY A 441 -27.62 -11.33 1.42
C GLY A 441 -28.04 -10.19 0.49
N PRO A 442 -27.09 -9.40 -0.03
CA PRO A 442 -27.38 -8.23 -0.88
C PRO A 442 -27.86 -8.60 -2.30
N LYS A 443 -27.94 -9.89 -2.63
CA LYS A 443 -28.59 -10.43 -3.84
C LYS A 443 -29.51 -11.59 -3.44
N PRO A 444 -30.63 -11.82 -4.15
CA PRO A 444 -31.40 -13.05 -4.00
C PRO A 444 -30.55 -14.29 -4.28
N PHE A 445 -30.67 -15.30 -3.43
CA PHE A 445 -30.05 -16.61 -3.65
C PHE A 445 -30.92 -17.45 -4.60
N PRO A 446 -30.34 -18.18 -5.58
CA PRO A 446 -31.11 -19.03 -6.48
C PRO A 446 -31.92 -20.11 -5.74
N ASP A 447 -33.08 -20.47 -6.29
CA ASP A 447 -33.81 -21.63 -5.80
C ASP A 447 -33.13 -22.93 -6.22
N GLY A 448 -33.20 -23.94 -5.33
CA GLY A 448 -32.69 -25.26 -5.64
C GLY A 448 -31.16 -25.43 -5.58
N MET A 449 -30.46 -24.51 -4.90
CA MET A 449 -29.02 -24.63 -4.60
C MET A 449 -28.65 -26.00 -4.02
N LEU A 450 -27.46 -26.46 -4.39
CA LEU A 450 -26.82 -27.62 -3.80
C LEU A 450 -25.52 -27.19 -3.08
N THR A 451 -25.22 -27.85 -1.97
CA THR A 451 -23.98 -27.67 -1.19
C THR A 451 -23.46 -29.03 -0.73
N PRO A 452 -22.13 -29.22 -0.60
CA PRO A 452 -21.57 -30.30 0.18
C PRO A 452 -22.08 -30.26 1.63
N ARG A 453 -21.91 -31.39 2.33
CA ARG A 453 -22.35 -31.56 3.71
C ARG A 453 -21.61 -30.62 4.67
N TYR A 454 -20.32 -30.37 4.44
CA TYR A 454 -19.52 -29.41 5.17
C TYR A 454 -18.91 -28.38 4.21
N PRO A 455 -18.86 -27.07 4.56
CA PRO A 455 -18.26 -26.06 3.70
C PRO A 455 -16.80 -26.33 3.33
N ASP A 456 -16.07 -27.06 4.17
CA ASP A 456 -14.67 -27.43 3.96
C ASP A 456 -14.48 -28.55 2.91
N ASP A 457 -15.57 -29.18 2.43
CA ASP A 457 -15.53 -30.23 1.40
C ASP A 457 -15.37 -29.65 -0.03
N TRP A 458 -15.62 -28.34 -0.23
CA TRP A 458 -15.59 -27.70 -1.56
C TRP A 458 -14.26 -27.84 -2.33
N PRO A 459 -13.07 -27.69 -1.70
CA PRO A 459 -11.79 -27.88 -2.39
C PRO A 459 -11.59 -29.31 -2.91
N ASP A 460 -12.06 -30.33 -2.19
CA ASP A 460 -11.99 -31.72 -2.64
C ASP A 460 -12.97 -31.98 -3.79
N PHE A 461 -14.20 -31.47 -3.67
CA PHE A 461 -15.20 -31.53 -4.74
C PHE A 461 -14.66 -30.92 -6.05
N VAL A 462 -14.02 -29.75 -5.99
CA VAL A 462 -13.44 -29.09 -7.17
C VAL A 462 -12.23 -29.86 -7.72
N ARG A 463 -11.31 -30.31 -6.85
CA ARG A 463 -10.08 -30.98 -7.29
C ARG A 463 -10.32 -32.36 -7.88
N ASN A 464 -11.20 -33.15 -7.27
CA ASN A 464 -11.33 -34.58 -7.55
C ASN A 464 -12.65 -34.95 -8.25
N LEU A 465 -13.77 -34.30 -7.91
CA LEU A 465 -15.11 -34.70 -8.41
C LEU A 465 -15.53 -33.95 -9.67
N VAL A 466 -15.17 -32.68 -9.85
CA VAL A 466 -15.44 -31.93 -11.09
C VAL A 466 -14.79 -32.58 -12.34
N PRO A 467 -13.53 -33.06 -12.32
CA PRO A 467 -12.94 -33.79 -13.45
C PRO A 467 -13.60 -35.15 -13.72
N ALA A 468 -14.24 -35.77 -12.73
CA ALA A 468 -15.05 -36.98 -12.94
C ALA A 468 -16.37 -36.63 -13.62
N LEU A 469 -17.12 -35.65 -13.09
CA LEU A 469 -18.37 -35.16 -13.67
C LEU A 469 -18.22 -34.77 -15.14
N ARG A 470 -17.15 -34.04 -15.50
CA ARG A 470 -16.87 -33.68 -16.91
C ARG A 470 -16.67 -34.90 -17.83
N ARG A 471 -16.07 -35.99 -17.33
CA ARG A 471 -15.94 -37.26 -18.09
C ARG A 471 -17.27 -38.01 -18.21
N ASP A 472 -18.15 -37.89 -17.22
CA ASP A 472 -19.48 -38.51 -17.19
C ASP A 472 -20.56 -37.71 -17.95
N GLY A 473 -20.14 -36.68 -18.71
CA GLY A 473 -20.97 -35.89 -19.61
C GLY A 473 -21.56 -34.61 -19.01
N TRP A 474 -21.10 -34.15 -17.84
CA TRP A 474 -21.55 -32.90 -17.25
C TRP A 474 -20.79 -31.68 -17.77
N GLN A 475 -21.52 -30.65 -18.20
CA GLN A 475 -20.95 -29.33 -18.41
C GLN A 475 -20.79 -28.61 -17.05
N VAL A 476 -19.56 -28.53 -16.53
CA VAL A 476 -19.29 -27.84 -15.25
C VAL A 476 -18.70 -26.46 -15.50
N VAL A 477 -19.45 -25.42 -15.13
CA VAL A 477 -19.08 -24.00 -15.23
C VAL A 477 -18.82 -23.45 -13.82
N MET A 478 -17.76 -22.64 -13.66
CA MET A 478 -17.44 -21.94 -12.41
C MET A 478 -17.49 -20.44 -12.69
N SER A 479 -18.06 -19.65 -11.78
CA SER A 479 -18.00 -18.18 -11.88
C SER A 479 -16.62 -17.65 -11.46
N ASP A 480 -16.29 -16.43 -11.86
CA ASP A 480 -15.09 -15.71 -11.36
C ASP A 480 -15.23 -15.32 -9.87
N ALA A 481 -16.46 -15.31 -9.34
CA ALA A 481 -16.73 -15.05 -7.94
C ALA A 481 -16.51 -16.31 -7.06
N PHE A 482 -16.59 -17.51 -7.66
CA PHE A 482 -16.52 -18.78 -6.96
C PHE A 482 -15.17 -18.94 -6.25
N ARG A 483 -15.18 -19.01 -4.90
CA ARG A 483 -13.96 -18.96 -4.08
C ARG A 483 -12.97 -20.10 -4.34
N HIS A 484 -13.48 -21.23 -4.79
CA HIS A 484 -12.70 -22.44 -5.08
C HIS A 484 -12.31 -22.55 -6.57
N ASN A 485 -12.65 -21.54 -7.40
CA ASN A 485 -12.12 -21.36 -8.75
C ASN A 485 -10.70 -20.79 -8.67
N VAL A 486 -9.78 -21.62 -8.18
CA VAL A 486 -8.36 -21.30 -8.03
C VAL A 486 -7.59 -21.94 -9.17
N ALA A 487 -6.86 -21.13 -9.92
CA ALA A 487 -5.92 -21.66 -10.91
C ALA A 487 -4.57 -21.93 -10.26
N GLU A 488 -4.05 -23.15 -10.40
CA GLU A 488 -2.70 -23.49 -9.95
C GLU A 488 -1.66 -22.89 -10.93
N VAL A 489 -0.62 -22.28 -10.37
CA VAL A 489 0.47 -21.71 -11.17
C VAL A 489 1.45 -22.80 -11.59
N GLU A 490 1.58 -23.01 -12.90
CA GLU A 490 2.51 -23.98 -13.47
C GLU A 490 3.96 -23.47 -13.40
N SER A 491 4.22 -22.31 -14.00
CA SER A 491 5.53 -21.66 -14.07
C SER A 491 5.47 -20.17 -13.72
N ILE A 492 6.62 -19.63 -13.32
CA ILE A 492 6.86 -18.19 -13.30
C ILE A 492 8.04 -17.89 -14.22
N ASP A 493 7.79 -17.05 -15.21
CA ASP A 493 8.67 -16.73 -16.32
C ASP A 493 9.08 -15.25 -16.22
N GLY A 494 10.31 -14.94 -16.64
CA GLY A 494 10.82 -13.58 -16.66
C GLY A 494 11.48 -13.25 -17.99
N VAL A 495 11.25 -12.03 -18.50
CA VAL A 495 11.85 -11.53 -19.73
C VAL A 495 12.65 -10.27 -19.44
N LEU A 496 13.92 -10.25 -19.88
CA LEU A 496 14.81 -9.10 -19.78
C LEU A 496 15.01 -8.48 -21.16
N LYS A 497 14.56 -7.23 -21.34
CA LYS A 497 14.73 -6.43 -22.56
C LYS A 497 15.76 -5.33 -22.31
N GLN A 498 16.63 -5.05 -23.27
CA GLN A 498 17.56 -3.92 -23.13
C GLN A 498 16.83 -2.58 -23.29
N ALA A 499 17.11 -1.63 -22.40
CA ALA A 499 16.44 -0.33 -22.31
C ALA A 499 17.46 0.84 -22.32
N GLY A 500 18.36 0.82 -23.30
CA GLY A 500 19.47 1.79 -23.45
C GLY A 500 20.83 1.24 -23.01
N GLU A 501 21.82 2.12 -22.90
CA GLU A 501 23.15 1.75 -22.40
C GLU A 501 23.11 1.44 -20.89
N GLY A 502 23.45 0.20 -20.52
CA GLY A 502 23.60 -0.23 -19.12
C GLY A 502 22.30 -0.47 -18.35
N TRP A 503 21.13 -0.36 -19.00
CA TRP A 503 19.81 -0.57 -18.36
C TRP A 503 18.99 -1.66 -19.07
N PHE A 504 18.23 -2.40 -18.26
CA PHE A 504 17.31 -3.45 -18.70
C PHE A 504 15.93 -3.21 -18.12
N GLU A 505 14.90 -3.63 -18.83
CA GLU A 505 13.53 -3.72 -18.33
C GLU A 505 13.18 -5.19 -18.11
N LEU A 506 12.78 -5.51 -16.88
CA LEU A 506 12.27 -6.81 -16.47
C LEU A 506 10.75 -6.79 -16.55
N GLU A 507 10.23 -7.77 -17.29
CA GLU A 507 8.83 -8.18 -17.31
C GLU A 507 8.75 -9.56 -16.64
N MET A 508 7.84 -9.75 -15.69
CA MET A 508 7.58 -11.03 -15.02
C MET A 508 6.16 -11.51 -15.30
N GLY A 509 6.03 -12.78 -15.62
CA GLY A 509 4.77 -13.43 -15.98
C GLY A 509 4.55 -14.75 -15.23
N ILE A 510 3.29 -15.08 -14.98
CA ILE A 510 2.84 -16.36 -14.45
C ILE A 510 2.11 -17.09 -15.60
N SER A 511 2.45 -18.35 -15.88
CA SER A 511 1.63 -19.19 -16.78
C SER A 511 0.39 -19.72 -16.03
N VAL A 512 -0.80 -19.47 -16.58
CA VAL A 512 -2.10 -19.87 -16.01
C VAL A 512 -3.08 -20.25 -17.13
N ASN A 513 -3.32 -21.54 -17.36
CA ASN A 513 -4.22 -22.03 -18.43
C ASN A 513 -3.79 -21.49 -19.82
N ASP A 514 -2.58 -21.80 -20.27
CA ASP A 514 -2.01 -21.44 -21.59
C ASP A 514 -1.85 -19.93 -21.89
N ARG A 515 -1.96 -19.05 -20.89
CA ARG A 515 -1.73 -17.60 -21.01
C ARG A 515 -0.76 -17.09 -19.94
N ILE A 516 -0.09 -15.98 -20.23
CA ILE A 516 0.84 -15.31 -19.32
C ILE A 516 0.15 -14.12 -18.64
N VAL A 517 0.07 -14.14 -17.31
CA VAL A 517 -0.44 -13.04 -16.46
C VAL A 517 0.72 -12.25 -15.88
N ARG A 518 0.74 -10.91 -16.02
CA ARG A 518 1.82 -10.08 -15.46
C ARG A 518 1.84 -10.11 -13.93
N LEU A 519 3.02 -10.37 -13.36
CA LEU A 519 3.22 -10.59 -11.93
C LEU A 519 3.44 -9.30 -11.12
N GLU A 520 4.04 -8.26 -11.72
CA GLU A 520 4.44 -7.05 -11.00
C GLU A 520 3.26 -6.29 -10.36
N PRO A 521 2.10 -6.12 -11.03
CA PRO A 521 0.92 -5.51 -10.41
C PRO A 521 0.37 -6.34 -9.24
N LEU A 522 0.43 -7.67 -9.35
CA LEU A 522 -0.05 -8.60 -8.33
C LEU A 522 0.83 -8.54 -7.06
N LEU A 523 2.15 -8.47 -7.25
CA LEU A 523 3.11 -8.27 -6.15
C LEU A 523 2.97 -6.88 -5.53
N ALA A 524 2.75 -5.83 -6.33
CA ALA A 524 2.50 -4.48 -5.83
C ALA A 524 1.26 -4.40 -4.92
N GLU A 525 0.22 -5.17 -5.22
CA GLU A 525 -0.97 -5.30 -4.38
C GLU A 525 -0.70 -6.14 -3.13
N LEU A 526 -0.05 -7.30 -3.29
CA LEU A 526 0.36 -8.17 -2.18
C LEU A 526 1.15 -7.41 -1.12
N PHE A 527 2.16 -6.64 -1.53
CA PHE A 527 3.04 -5.92 -0.60
C PHE A 527 2.35 -4.73 0.08
N ARG A 528 1.30 -4.17 -0.53
CA ARG A 528 0.46 -3.12 0.09
C ARG A 528 -0.50 -3.72 1.13
N ARG A 529 -0.98 -4.94 0.90
CA ARG A 529 -1.86 -5.70 1.79
C ARG A 529 -1.12 -6.35 2.96
N ASP A 530 0.06 -6.93 2.69
CA ASP A 530 0.87 -7.68 3.66
C ASP A 530 2.28 -7.12 3.76
N THR A 531 2.52 -6.37 4.84
CA THR A 531 3.79 -5.69 5.09
C THR A 531 4.93 -6.64 5.48
N ARG A 532 4.68 -7.93 5.76
CA ARG A 532 5.74 -8.91 6.07
C ARG A 532 6.73 -9.06 4.91
N TRP A 533 6.25 -8.91 3.67
CA TRP A 533 7.06 -9.03 2.45
C TRP A 533 8.13 -7.95 2.27
N LEU A 534 7.90 -6.72 2.75
CA LEU A 534 8.82 -5.60 2.60
C LEU A 534 9.46 -5.11 3.91
N SER A 535 8.97 -5.57 5.08
CA SER A 535 9.48 -5.17 6.40
C SER A 535 10.71 -5.96 6.88
N GLY A 536 11.38 -6.68 5.98
CA GLY A 536 12.47 -7.60 6.32
C GLY A 536 12.03 -8.89 7.04
N ARG A 537 10.77 -8.99 7.45
CA ARG A 537 10.19 -10.17 8.12
C ARG A 537 9.81 -11.31 7.15
N LEU A 538 10.58 -11.48 6.09
CA LEU A 538 10.30 -12.47 5.03
C LEU A 538 10.30 -13.91 5.59
N ASP A 539 11.20 -14.19 6.53
CA ASP A 539 11.33 -15.49 7.19
C ASP A 539 10.25 -15.72 8.27
N ALA A 540 9.36 -14.74 8.55
CA ALA A 540 8.19 -14.88 9.42
C ALA A 540 6.89 -15.21 8.67
N ILE A 541 6.99 -15.44 7.36
CA ILE A 541 5.98 -16.06 6.51
C ILE A 541 6.35 -17.54 6.47
N ASP A 542 5.40 -18.48 6.56
CA ASP A 542 5.76 -19.91 6.40
C ASP A 542 6.18 -20.18 4.93
N ASP A 543 7.00 -21.18 4.65
CA ASP A 543 7.34 -21.57 3.27
C ASP A 543 6.13 -22.21 2.56
N ASP A 544 5.28 -22.91 3.31
CA ASP A 544 4.06 -23.53 2.83
C ASP A 544 2.82 -22.60 2.93
N GLU A 545 2.98 -21.36 3.41
CA GLU A 545 1.89 -20.38 3.44
C GLU A 545 1.35 -20.12 2.03
N ILE A 546 0.04 -20.27 1.84
CA ILE A 546 -0.62 -20.05 0.55
C ILE A 546 -0.92 -18.57 0.36
N ILE A 547 -0.32 -18.01 -0.68
CA ILE A 547 -0.44 -16.61 -1.06
C ILE A 547 -1.46 -16.50 -2.18
N GLU A 548 -2.61 -15.88 -1.87
CA GLU A 548 -3.64 -15.56 -2.85
C GLU A 548 -3.32 -14.22 -3.56
N LEU A 549 -3.09 -14.30 -4.88
CA LEU A 549 -3.04 -13.17 -5.79
C LEU A 549 -4.37 -13.08 -6.56
N LEU A 550 -4.83 -11.86 -6.85
CA LEU A 550 -6.08 -11.61 -7.58
C LEU A 550 -5.80 -10.87 -8.88
N THR A 551 -6.19 -11.42 -10.02
CA THR A 551 -5.98 -10.78 -11.33
C THR A 551 -6.93 -9.59 -11.54
N ASP A 552 -6.67 -8.78 -12.57
CA ASP A 552 -7.57 -7.74 -13.06
C ASP A 552 -8.95 -8.30 -13.44
N ARG A 553 -8.99 -9.56 -13.92
CA ARG A 553 -10.20 -10.34 -14.21
C ARG A 553 -10.82 -11.00 -12.97
N ARG A 554 -10.31 -10.72 -11.76
CA ARG A 554 -10.72 -11.29 -10.47
C ARG A 554 -10.46 -12.79 -10.29
N GLU A 555 -9.58 -13.36 -11.09
CA GLU A 555 -9.20 -14.77 -10.99
C GLU A 555 -8.25 -14.95 -9.79
N ARG A 556 -8.45 -16.03 -9.02
CA ARG A 556 -7.63 -16.35 -7.85
C ARG A 556 -6.47 -17.25 -8.25
N LEU A 557 -5.25 -16.77 -8.02
CA LEU A 557 -4.02 -17.54 -8.21
C LEU A 557 -3.43 -17.87 -6.84
N HIS A 558 -3.19 -19.14 -6.56
CA HIS A 558 -2.57 -19.58 -5.31
C HIS A 558 -1.11 -19.98 -5.55
N LEU A 559 -0.21 -19.43 -4.72
CA LEU A 559 1.23 -19.68 -4.77
C LEU A 559 1.74 -19.96 -3.36
N ARG A 560 2.54 -21.02 -3.17
CA ARG A 560 3.30 -21.17 -1.92
C ARG A 560 4.30 -20.04 -1.77
N ALA A 561 4.42 -19.47 -0.57
CA ALA A 561 5.37 -18.40 -0.29
C ALA A 561 6.82 -18.78 -0.66
N ALA A 562 7.21 -20.05 -0.50
CA ALA A 562 8.51 -20.58 -0.94
C ALA A 562 8.84 -20.40 -2.44
N ARG A 563 7.84 -20.14 -3.31
CA ARG A 563 8.08 -19.77 -4.72
C ARG A 563 8.39 -18.28 -4.89
N LEU A 564 7.73 -17.41 -4.12
CA LEU A 564 7.89 -15.95 -4.21
C LEU A 564 9.07 -15.43 -3.38
N LYS A 565 9.32 -15.99 -2.19
CA LYS A 565 10.37 -15.57 -1.25
C LYS A 565 11.74 -15.33 -1.90
N PRO A 566 12.30 -16.22 -2.75
CA PRO A 566 13.60 -16.00 -3.37
C PRO A 566 13.65 -14.72 -4.22
N VAL A 567 12.60 -14.49 -5.02
CA VAL A 567 12.52 -13.33 -5.92
C VAL A 567 12.24 -12.05 -5.15
N VAL A 568 11.43 -12.09 -4.08
CA VAL A 568 11.32 -10.94 -3.19
C VAL A 568 12.66 -10.68 -2.50
N ARG A 569 13.35 -11.68 -1.94
CA ARG A 569 14.67 -11.49 -1.32
C ARG A 569 15.74 -10.91 -2.26
N VAL A 570 15.61 -11.14 -3.58
CA VAL A 570 16.49 -10.58 -4.62
C VAL A 570 16.02 -9.24 -5.19
N LEU A 571 14.72 -8.96 -5.27
CA LEU A 571 14.17 -7.76 -5.93
C LEU A 571 13.42 -6.80 -4.99
N ILE A 572 13.44 -7.04 -3.67
CA ILE A 572 12.83 -6.19 -2.63
C ILE A 572 13.21 -4.71 -2.75
N ASP A 573 14.47 -4.43 -3.13
CA ASP A 573 14.97 -3.06 -3.30
C ASP A 573 14.51 -2.37 -4.59
N LEU A 574 13.89 -3.13 -5.50
CA LEU A 574 13.34 -2.69 -6.79
C LEU A 574 11.80 -2.62 -6.76
N PHE A 575 11.17 -3.48 -5.94
CA PHE A 575 9.72 -3.48 -5.73
C PHE A 575 9.21 -2.23 -4.98
N ASP A 576 10.05 -1.58 -4.17
CA ASP A 576 9.81 -0.23 -3.59
C ASP A 576 9.54 0.89 -4.63
N THR A 577 9.73 0.60 -5.93
CA THR A 577 9.56 1.55 -7.05
C THR A 577 8.40 1.24 -8.01
N ILE A 578 7.57 0.21 -7.74
CA ILE A 578 6.49 -0.16 -8.67
C ILE A 578 5.40 0.91 -8.74
N GLY A 579 5.26 1.49 -9.94
CA GLY A 579 4.07 2.22 -10.37
C GLY A 579 3.71 1.83 -11.80
N ALA A 580 2.74 0.93 -11.97
CA ALA A 580 2.08 0.49 -13.22
C ALA A 580 2.93 0.00 -14.42
N GLY A 581 4.24 0.23 -14.45
CA GLY A 581 5.16 -0.08 -15.56
C GLY A 581 6.18 -1.19 -15.28
N SER A 582 7.04 -1.45 -16.27
CA SER A 582 8.15 -2.42 -16.24
C SER A 582 9.21 -2.07 -15.18
N LEU A 583 9.87 -3.08 -14.62
CA LEU A 583 10.92 -2.90 -13.63
C LEU A 583 12.24 -2.56 -14.31
N ARG A 584 12.72 -1.32 -14.19
CA ARG A 584 14.06 -0.95 -14.65
C ARG A 584 15.14 -1.44 -13.72
N LEU A 585 16.13 -2.09 -14.31
CA LEU A 585 17.27 -2.74 -13.67
C LEU A 585 18.55 -2.16 -14.24
N SER A 586 19.57 -1.99 -13.40
CA SER A 586 20.93 -1.78 -13.90
C SER A 586 21.49 -3.10 -14.46
N ALA A 587 22.49 -3.03 -15.34
CA ALA A 587 23.23 -4.21 -15.80
C ALA A 587 23.76 -5.09 -14.65
N TRP A 588 24.05 -4.48 -13.50
CA TRP A 588 24.52 -5.15 -12.28
C TRP A 588 23.43 -5.94 -11.55
N ASP A 589 22.17 -5.53 -11.65
CA ASP A 589 21.04 -6.25 -11.06
C ASP A 589 20.68 -7.52 -11.85
N ALA A 590 20.95 -7.54 -13.16
CA ALA A 590 20.66 -8.69 -14.01
C ALA A 590 21.47 -9.95 -13.63
N ALA A 591 22.68 -9.78 -13.07
CA ALA A 591 23.47 -10.90 -12.54
C ALA A 591 22.81 -11.57 -11.31
N ARG A 592 22.12 -10.79 -10.47
CA ARG A 592 21.34 -11.32 -9.32
C ARG A 592 20.13 -12.15 -9.80
N ILE A 593 19.62 -11.84 -10.99
CA ILE A 593 18.46 -12.52 -11.59
C ILE A 593 18.85 -13.87 -12.21
N GLU A 594 20.01 -13.97 -12.86
CA GLU A 594 20.48 -15.28 -13.37
C GLU A 594 20.74 -16.28 -12.22
N ALA A 595 21.14 -15.81 -11.03
CA ALA A 595 21.27 -16.66 -9.85
C ALA A 595 19.92 -17.29 -9.41
N LEU A 596 18.77 -16.65 -9.71
CA LEU A 596 17.44 -17.24 -9.49
C LEU A 596 17.12 -18.35 -10.52
N ASN A 597 17.66 -18.25 -11.73
CA ASN A 597 17.50 -19.24 -12.81
C ASN A 597 18.05 -20.62 -12.38
N GLN A 598 19.12 -20.63 -11.58
CA GLN A 598 19.73 -21.86 -11.04
C GLN A 598 18.86 -22.60 -10.01
N THR A 599 17.78 -21.99 -9.50
CA THR A 599 16.86 -22.63 -8.55
C THR A 599 15.88 -23.63 -9.21
N GLY A 600 15.82 -23.66 -10.55
CA GLY A 600 14.90 -24.50 -11.32
C GLY A 600 13.41 -24.14 -11.20
N ARG A 601 13.06 -23.14 -10.37
CA ARG A 601 11.68 -22.69 -10.13
C ARG A 601 11.26 -21.49 -10.98
N TRP A 602 12.19 -20.92 -11.74
CA TRP A 602 12.05 -19.69 -12.53
C TRP A 602 12.75 -19.86 -13.87
N GLN A 603 12.17 -19.34 -14.96
CA GLN A 603 12.81 -19.32 -16.27
C GLN A 603 12.98 -17.88 -16.77
N PHE A 604 14.21 -17.37 -16.72
CA PHE A 604 14.55 -16.04 -17.25
C PHE A 604 15.06 -16.15 -18.70
N ARG A 605 14.36 -15.49 -19.63
CA ARG A 605 14.71 -15.35 -21.05
C ARG A 605 15.22 -13.92 -21.29
N GLY A 606 16.47 -13.78 -21.69
CA GLY A 606 17.11 -12.49 -21.88
C GLY A 606 18.24 -12.56 -22.88
N ASP A 607 18.73 -11.39 -23.27
CA ASP A 607 19.82 -11.23 -24.24
C ASP A 607 21.08 -12.01 -23.81
N ALA A 608 21.80 -12.57 -24.79
CA ALA A 608 22.97 -13.40 -24.57
C ALA A 608 24.09 -12.62 -23.84
N SER A 609 24.18 -11.31 -24.09
CA SER A 609 25.08 -10.37 -23.42
C SER A 609 24.90 -10.37 -21.89
N VAL A 610 23.65 -10.37 -21.42
CA VAL A 610 23.28 -10.37 -19.99
C VAL A 610 23.63 -11.69 -19.33
N ARG A 611 23.26 -12.80 -19.97
CA ARG A 611 23.63 -14.14 -19.49
C ARG A 611 25.14 -14.31 -19.41
N GLN A 612 25.89 -13.75 -20.35
CA GLN A 612 27.35 -13.83 -20.33
C GLN A 612 27.98 -12.98 -19.22
N LEU A 613 27.47 -11.77 -18.94
CA LEU A 613 27.91 -10.95 -17.80
C LEU A 613 27.55 -11.61 -16.46
N ALA A 614 26.32 -12.11 -16.36
CA ALA A 614 25.83 -12.80 -15.17
C ALA A 614 26.58 -14.09 -14.90
N GLN A 615 26.84 -14.89 -15.95
CA GLN A 615 27.71 -16.06 -15.86
C GLN A 615 29.12 -15.67 -15.46
N ARG A 616 29.77 -14.64 -16.04
CA ARG A 616 31.12 -14.22 -15.60
C ARG A 616 31.19 -13.77 -14.14
N LEU A 617 30.14 -13.12 -13.62
CA LEU A 617 30.07 -12.69 -12.22
C LEU A 617 29.73 -13.84 -11.25
N ALA A 618 28.93 -14.83 -11.69
CA ALA A 618 28.56 -16.01 -10.90
C ALA A 618 29.55 -17.17 -11.02
N SER A 619 30.25 -17.29 -12.16
CA SER A 619 31.34 -18.21 -12.43
C SER A 619 32.67 -17.70 -11.88
N GLY A 620 32.62 -16.89 -10.82
CA GLY A 620 33.74 -16.58 -9.94
C GLY A 620 34.19 -17.84 -9.18
N GLN A 621 34.65 -18.84 -9.93
CA GLN A 621 35.83 -19.60 -9.51
C GLN A 621 36.90 -18.56 -9.14
N GLY A 622 37.58 -18.80 -8.02
CA GLY A 622 38.27 -17.74 -7.27
C GLY A 622 39.21 -16.90 -8.13
N VAL A 623 39.30 -15.61 -7.79
CA VAL A 623 40.12 -14.59 -8.46
C VAL A 623 41.46 -15.17 -8.96
N ASP A 624 41.60 -15.33 -10.28
CA ASP A 624 42.74 -15.97 -10.92
C ASP A 624 44.08 -15.35 -10.50
N GLU A 625 45.14 -16.17 -10.44
CA GLU A 625 46.47 -15.69 -10.09
C GLU A 625 47.04 -14.79 -11.19
N ALA A 626 47.07 -13.49 -10.92
CA ALA A 626 47.71 -12.54 -11.80
C ALA A 626 49.24 -12.60 -11.63
N PRO A 627 50.02 -12.59 -12.73
CA PRO A 627 51.48 -12.54 -12.63
C PRO A 627 51.92 -11.23 -11.98
N VAL A 628 52.82 -11.33 -11.00
CA VAL A 628 53.49 -10.17 -10.40
C VAL A 628 54.38 -9.50 -11.45
N PRO A 629 54.36 -8.15 -11.61
CA PRO A 629 55.17 -7.48 -12.62
C PRO A 629 56.67 -7.67 -12.39
N ARG A 630 57.44 -7.82 -13.47
CA ARG A 630 58.89 -8.07 -13.43
C ARG A 630 59.69 -6.86 -12.95
N GLY A 631 59.23 -5.65 -13.22
CA GLY A 631 59.84 -4.40 -12.76
C GLY A 631 59.54 -4.05 -11.29
N LEU A 632 58.69 -4.84 -10.62
CA LEU A 632 58.30 -4.58 -9.23
C LEU A 632 59.44 -4.93 -8.28
N ARG A 633 60.07 -3.91 -7.68
CA ARG A 633 61.14 -4.05 -6.69
C ARG A 633 60.60 -4.27 -5.27
N ALA A 634 59.66 -5.21 -5.12
CA ALA A 634 59.07 -5.63 -3.86
C ALA A 634 58.56 -7.08 -3.94
N GLU A 635 58.74 -7.84 -2.87
CA GLU A 635 58.05 -9.12 -2.71
C GLU A 635 56.64 -8.87 -2.12
N LEU A 636 55.60 -9.18 -2.90
CA LEU A 636 54.22 -9.06 -2.45
C LEU A 636 53.84 -10.22 -1.52
N ARG A 637 53.30 -9.92 -0.34
CA ARG A 637 52.72 -10.91 0.59
C ARG A 637 51.51 -11.63 -0.01
N ALA A 638 51.12 -12.78 0.54
CA ALA A 638 49.97 -13.55 0.05
C ALA A 638 48.68 -12.72 -0.10
N TYR A 639 48.34 -11.89 0.90
CA TYR A 639 47.20 -10.97 0.79
C TYR A 639 47.45 -9.85 -0.24
N GLN A 640 48.66 -9.32 -0.37
CA GLN A 640 48.98 -8.30 -1.38
C GLN A 640 48.87 -8.87 -2.81
N ARG A 641 49.26 -10.13 -3.02
CA ARG A 641 49.03 -10.88 -4.27
C ARG A 641 47.54 -11.05 -4.53
N HIS A 642 46.75 -11.49 -3.54
CA HIS A 642 45.29 -11.55 -3.67
C HIS A 642 44.67 -10.18 -4.02
N GLY A 643 45.19 -9.06 -3.50
CA GLY A 643 44.72 -7.72 -3.87
C GLY A 643 45.09 -7.31 -5.30
N LEU A 644 46.30 -7.67 -5.77
CA LEU A 644 46.69 -7.53 -7.17
C LEU A 644 45.78 -8.35 -8.09
N ASN A 645 45.56 -9.63 -7.77
CA ASN A 645 44.66 -10.52 -8.49
C ASN A 645 43.25 -9.89 -8.59
N TRP A 646 42.73 -9.37 -7.48
CA TRP A 646 41.39 -8.78 -7.43
C TRP A 646 41.29 -7.51 -8.29
N MET A 647 42.30 -6.64 -8.30
CA MET A 647 42.32 -5.48 -9.20
C MET A 647 42.45 -5.87 -10.68
N GLN A 648 43.19 -6.94 -10.99
CA GLN A 648 43.29 -7.48 -12.36
C GLN A 648 41.96 -8.10 -12.82
N PHE A 649 41.26 -8.85 -11.95
CA PHE A 649 39.90 -9.34 -12.19
C PHE A 649 38.90 -8.20 -12.42
N LEU A 650 38.91 -7.15 -11.59
CA LEU A 650 38.05 -5.97 -11.79
C LEU A 650 38.32 -5.35 -13.18
N ARG A 651 39.59 -5.18 -13.57
CA ARG A 651 39.96 -4.67 -14.90
C ARG A 651 39.40 -5.54 -16.02
N GLU A 652 39.58 -6.86 -15.96
CA GLU A 652 39.13 -7.80 -17.00
C GLU A 652 37.63 -7.81 -17.20
N GLN A 653 36.88 -7.64 -16.11
CA GLN A 653 35.42 -7.58 -16.15
C GLN A 653 34.89 -6.15 -16.37
N ASN A 654 35.76 -5.17 -16.66
CA ASN A 654 35.44 -3.73 -16.80
C ASN A 654 34.69 -3.15 -15.59
N LEU A 655 35.09 -3.57 -14.39
CA LEU A 655 34.53 -3.16 -13.11
C LEU A 655 35.37 -2.03 -12.47
N ALA A 656 34.77 -1.44 -11.43
CA ALA A 656 35.42 -0.51 -10.52
C ALA A 656 35.25 -1.04 -9.08
N GLY A 657 36.11 -0.61 -8.15
CA GLY A 657 36.03 -1.12 -6.78
C GLY A 657 36.70 -0.27 -5.70
N VAL A 658 36.48 -0.66 -4.44
CA VAL A 658 37.10 -0.09 -3.24
C VAL A 658 38.08 -1.11 -2.64
N LEU A 659 39.38 -0.78 -2.64
CA LEU A 659 40.37 -1.48 -1.82
C LEU A 659 40.35 -0.87 -0.42
N ALA A 660 39.59 -1.51 0.46
CA ALA A 660 39.27 -1.09 1.82
C ALA A 660 40.15 -1.77 2.90
N ASP A 661 41.36 -2.20 2.53
CA ASP A 661 42.35 -2.78 3.46
C ASP A 661 42.67 -1.83 4.63
N ASP A 662 42.90 -2.39 5.82
CA ASP A 662 43.40 -1.64 6.97
C ASP A 662 44.71 -0.87 6.69
N MET A 663 44.92 0.19 7.47
CA MET A 663 46.01 1.15 7.26
C MET A 663 47.39 0.56 7.58
N GLY A 664 48.12 0.13 6.56
CA GLY A 664 49.47 -0.43 6.71
C GLY A 664 49.68 -1.72 5.94
N LEU A 665 48.63 -2.33 5.40
CA LEU A 665 48.70 -3.52 4.52
C LEU A 665 49.27 -3.23 3.10
N GLY A 666 49.73 -2.00 2.84
CA GLY A 666 50.40 -1.65 1.59
C GLY A 666 49.47 -1.50 0.39
N LYS A 667 48.36 -0.77 0.53
CA LYS A 667 47.47 -0.43 -0.61
C LYS A 667 48.22 0.24 -1.76
N THR A 668 49.17 1.13 -1.46
CA THR A 668 50.01 1.83 -2.43
C THR A 668 50.87 0.87 -3.25
N VAL A 669 51.62 -0.04 -2.63
CA VAL A 669 52.44 -1.03 -3.35
C VAL A 669 51.58 -2.03 -4.15
N GLN A 670 50.42 -2.44 -3.63
CA GLN A 670 49.45 -3.24 -4.41
C GLN A 670 48.99 -2.49 -5.67
N THR A 671 48.69 -1.19 -5.54
CA THR A 671 48.20 -0.35 -6.65
C THR A 671 49.31 -0.06 -7.67
N LEU A 672 50.54 0.20 -7.22
CA LEU A 672 51.71 0.35 -8.09
C LEU A 672 52.01 -0.94 -8.86
N ALA A 673 51.87 -2.11 -8.22
CA ALA A 673 51.97 -3.40 -8.90
C ALA A 673 50.87 -3.58 -9.96
N HIS A 674 49.64 -3.14 -9.69
CA HIS A 674 48.56 -3.17 -10.69
C HIS A 674 48.86 -2.26 -11.89
N ILE A 675 49.26 -1.00 -11.68
CA ILE A 675 49.63 -0.07 -12.76
C ILE A 675 50.82 -0.61 -13.58
N LEU A 676 51.82 -1.18 -12.92
CA LEU A 676 52.99 -1.74 -13.60
C LEU A 676 52.63 -3.00 -14.41
N ALA A 677 51.73 -3.85 -13.93
CA ALA A 677 51.18 -4.96 -14.71
C ALA A 677 50.45 -4.47 -15.98
N GLU A 678 49.72 -3.36 -15.92
CA GLU A 678 49.09 -2.76 -17.11
C GLU A 678 50.11 -2.25 -18.11
N LYS A 679 51.22 -1.67 -17.63
CA LYS A 679 52.32 -1.23 -18.47
C LYS A 679 53.06 -2.39 -19.14
N GLU A 680 53.48 -3.39 -18.36
CA GLU A 680 54.23 -4.54 -18.87
C GLU A 680 53.43 -5.38 -19.87
N ALA A 681 52.10 -5.46 -19.69
CA ALA A 681 51.20 -6.12 -20.64
C ALA A 681 50.81 -5.25 -21.86
N GLY A 682 51.33 -4.03 -21.99
CA GLY A 682 51.03 -3.11 -23.10
C GLY A 682 49.60 -2.56 -23.11
N ARG A 683 48.86 -2.67 -21.99
CA ARG A 683 47.46 -2.21 -21.86
C ARG A 683 47.32 -0.77 -21.38
N LEU A 684 48.36 -0.22 -20.76
CA LEU A 684 48.45 1.18 -20.31
C LEU A 684 48.64 2.13 -21.50
N ASP A 685 47.61 2.25 -22.34
CA ASP A 685 47.55 3.12 -23.53
C ASP A 685 47.27 4.61 -23.22
N ARG A 686 46.98 4.91 -21.95
CA ARG A 686 46.68 6.23 -21.38
C ARG A 686 47.29 6.32 -19.97
N PRO A 687 47.58 7.53 -19.46
CA PRO A 687 48.11 7.68 -18.10
C PRO A 687 47.13 7.17 -17.03
N ALA A 688 47.67 6.66 -15.93
CA ALA A 688 46.92 6.50 -14.68
C ALA A 688 46.98 7.80 -13.87
N LEU A 689 45.85 8.28 -13.34
CA LEU A 689 45.79 9.46 -12.47
C LEU A 689 45.50 9.05 -11.03
N VAL A 690 46.44 9.33 -10.13
CA VAL A 690 46.24 9.24 -8.67
C VAL A 690 45.90 10.61 -8.12
N VAL A 691 44.77 10.67 -7.43
CA VAL A 691 44.33 11.81 -6.64
C VAL A 691 44.47 11.45 -5.17
N ALA A 692 45.25 12.22 -4.42
CA ALA A 692 45.40 12.01 -2.98
C ALA A 692 45.44 13.34 -2.20
N PRO A 693 45.41 13.31 -0.85
CA PRO A 693 45.72 14.50 -0.04
C PRO A 693 47.13 15.04 -0.36
N THR A 694 47.32 16.35 -0.28
CA THR A 694 48.60 17.04 -0.60
C THR A 694 49.81 16.44 0.12
N THR A 695 49.59 16.02 1.36
CA THR A 695 50.56 15.37 2.26
C THR A 695 50.96 13.96 1.84
N LEU A 696 50.23 13.30 0.93
CA LEU A 696 50.58 11.98 0.39
C LEU A 696 51.43 12.07 -0.89
N MET A 697 51.52 13.23 -1.55
CA MET A 697 52.20 13.40 -2.85
C MET A 697 53.66 12.93 -2.81
N HIS A 698 54.41 13.35 -1.78
CA HIS A 698 55.80 12.94 -1.60
C HIS A 698 55.92 11.42 -1.36
N ASN A 699 55.02 10.84 -0.56
CA ASN A 699 55.04 9.41 -0.28
C ASN A 699 54.76 8.57 -1.54
N TRP A 700 53.75 8.94 -2.33
CA TRP A 700 53.46 8.30 -3.62
C TRP A 700 54.65 8.37 -4.58
N ARG A 701 55.32 9.51 -4.66
CA ARG A 701 56.50 9.70 -5.51
C ARG A 701 57.67 8.82 -5.08
N GLU A 702 58.00 8.77 -3.79
CA GLU A 702 59.10 7.93 -3.30
C GLU A 702 58.76 6.43 -3.33
N GLU A 703 57.51 6.04 -3.06
CA GLU A 703 57.07 4.63 -3.20
C GLU A 703 57.08 4.18 -4.66
N ALA A 704 56.64 5.01 -5.61
CA ALA A 704 56.76 4.72 -7.03
C ALA A 704 58.24 4.57 -7.45
N ARG A 705 59.10 5.52 -7.06
CA ARG A 705 60.56 5.46 -7.33
C ARG A 705 61.23 4.24 -6.70
N ARG A 706 60.75 3.78 -5.53
CA ARG A 706 61.30 2.62 -4.82
C ARG A 706 60.83 1.30 -5.43
N PHE A 707 59.52 1.14 -5.64
CA PHE A 707 58.90 -0.14 -5.95
C PHE A 707 58.62 -0.35 -7.44
N ALA A 708 58.35 0.71 -8.20
CA ALA A 708 58.02 0.65 -9.63
C ALA A 708 58.80 1.71 -10.43
N PRO A 709 60.15 1.70 -10.39
CA PRO A 709 60.98 2.76 -10.99
C PRO A 709 60.87 2.86 -12.51
N ASP A 710 60.34 1.83 -13.16
CA ASP A 710 60.11 1.82 -14.61
C ASP A 710 58.86 2.65 -15.00
N LEU A 711 58.05 3.11 -14.05
CA LEU A 711 56.93 4.04 -14.29
C LEU A 711 57.44 5.49 -14.39
N ARG A 712 57.10 6.17 -15.48
CA ARG A 712 57.32 7.62 -15.65
C ARG A 712 56.26 8.36 -14.84
N VAL A 713 56.68 9.00 -13.74
CA VAL A 713 55.78 9.69 -12.79
C VAL A 713 55.80 11.21 -13.01
N LEU A 714 54.63 11.79 -13.25
CA LEU A 714 54.40 13.23 -13.36
C LEU A 714 53.75 13.78 -12.09
N ASP A 715 54.43 14.68 -11.39
CA ASP A 715 53.92 15.38 -10.21
C ASP A 715 53.29 16.73 -10.61
N LEU A 716 51.95 16.82 -10.58
CA LEU A 716 51.17 18.04 -10.86
C LEU A 716 50.82 18.81 -9.57
N HIS A 717 51.77 18.87 -8.64
CA HIS A 717 51.66 19.68 -7.43
C HIS A 717 52.36 21.06 -7.56
N GLY A 718 51.99 22.01 -6.72
CA GLY A 718 52.65 23.32 -6.62
C GLY A 718 52.20 24.38 -7.65
N PRO A 719 52.81 25.58 -7.64
CA PRO A 719 52.38 26.71 -8.46
C PRO A 719 52.67 26.53 -9.96
N GLN A 720 53.82 25.94 -10.31
CA GLN A 720 54.32 25.79 -11.69
C GLN A 720 53.67 24.64 -12.49
N ARG A 721 52.83 23.81 -11.86
CA ARG A 721 52.21 22.62 -12.48
C ARG A 721 51.49 22.86 -13.82
N ARG A 722 51.02 24.09 -14.07
CA ARG A 722 50.28 24.45 -15.30
C ARG A 722 51.13 24.33 -16.55
N GLU A 723 52.43 24.57 -16.44
CA GLU A 723 53.40 24.45 -17.54
C GLU A 723 53.64 22.99 -17.94
N ARG A 724 53.09 22.04 -17.17
CA ARG A 724 53.36 20.60 -17.26
C ARG A 724 52.15 19.76 -17.70
N PHE A 725 51.01 20.38 -18.01
CA PHE A 725 49.83 19.64 -18.46
C PHE A 725 50.05 18.96 -19.81
N ASP A 726 50.78 19.60 -20.73
CA ASP A 726 51.19 18.99 -22.02
C ASP A 726 52.10 17.75 -21.85
N GLU A 727 52.68 17.53 -20.66
CA GLU A 727 53.45 16.33 -20.34
C GLU A 727 52.58 15.12 -19.96
N ILE A 728 51.29 15.31 -19.65
CA ILE A 728 50.38 14.24 -19.17
C ILE A 728 50.39 13.00 -20.08
N PRO A 729 50.24 13.11 -21.42
CA PRO A 729 50.23 11.95 -22.31
C PRO A 729 51.59 11.24 -22.45
N ARG A 730 52.68 11.83 -21.94
CA ARG A 730 54.05 11.28 -22.03
C ARG A 730 54.44 10.46 -20.79
N HIS A 731 53.58 10.42 -19.77
CA HIS A 731 53.83 9.77 -18.50
C HIS A 731 52.89 8.59 -18.27
N ASP A 732 53.31 7.65 -17.42
CA ASP A 732 52.55 6.43 -17.12
C ASP A 732 51.65 6.64 -15.90
N LEU A 733 52.12 7.45 -14.94
CA LEU A 733 51.44 7.79 -13.69
C LEU A 733 51.49 9.30 -13.46
N VAL A 734 50.33 9.91 -13.22
CA VAL A 734 50.16 11.33 -12.89
C VAL A 734 49.67 11.43 -11.44
N LEU A 735 50.31 12.29 -10.65
CA LEU A 735 49.94 12.57 -9.26
C LEU A 735 49.32 13.96 -9.16
N SER A 736 48.15 14.08 -8.53
CA SER A 736 47.48 15.36 -8.26
C SER A 736 46.72 15.32 -6.92
N THR A 737 46.15 16.45 -6.52
CA THR A 737 45.49 16.60 -5.21
C THR A 737 44.02 17.00 -5.32
N TYR A 738 43.23 16.58 -4.31
CA TYR A 738 41.81 16.98 -4.17
C TYR A 738 41.59 18.50 -4.21
N ALA A 739 42.55 19.31 -3.74
CA ALA A 739 42.46 20.76 -3.72
C ALA A 739 42.71 21.41 -5.09
N LEU A 740 43.43 20.73 -5.98
CA LEU A 740 43.83 21.21 -7.31
C LEU A 740 42.87 20.75 -8.41
N LEU A 741 42.31 19.54 -8.29
CA LEU A 741 41.33 18.96 -9.23
C LEU A 741 40.32 19.96 -9.81
N TRP A 742 39.56 20.65 -8.96
CA TRP A 742 38.52 21.59 -9.41
C TRP A 742 39.09 22.92 -9.95
N ARG A 743 40.33 23.27 -9.59
CA ARG A 743 41.02 24.49 -10.07
C ARG A 743 41.59 24.29 -11.47
N ASP A 744 41.97 23.06 -11.78
CA ASP A 744 42.62 22.66 -13.03
C ASP A 744 41.71 21.71 -13.85
N GLN A 745 40.41 21.68 -13.52
CA GLN A 745 39.37 20.82 -14.10
C GLN A 745 39.37 20.82 -15.63
N ALA A 746 39.45 22.00 -16.25
CA ALA A 746 39.44 22.12 -17.71
C ALA A 746 40.58 21.33 -18.36
N ALA A 747 41.83 21.59 -17.95
CA ALA A 747 43.00 20.91 -18.48
C ALA A 747 43.00 19.39 -18.15
N LEU A 748 42.58 19.01 -16.94
CA LEU A 748 42.51 17.59 -16.57
C LEU A 748 41.43 16.81 -17.35
N ALA A 749 40.36 17.48 -17.79
CA ALA A 749 39.26 16.88 -18.56
C ALA A 749 39.52 16.81 -20.08
N GLU A 750 40.58 17.47 -20.59
CA GLU A 750 41.05 17.35 -21.98
C GLU A 750 41.74 16.00 -22.26
N HIS A 751 42.07 15.22 -21.22
CA HIS A 751 42.73 13.94 -21.31
C HIS A 751 41.84 12.77 -20.87
N ASP A 752 41.94 11.63 -21.56
CA ASP A 752 41.41 10.35 -21.10
C ASP A 752 42.46 9.61 -20.26
N TYR A 753 42.04 8.94 -19.18
CA TYR A 753 42.89 8.15 -18.30
C TYR A 753 42.62 6.65 -18.44
N HIS A 754 43.64 5.82 -18.26
CA HIS A 754 43.46 4.36 -18.20
C HIS A 754 42.81 3.97 -16.86
N LEU A 755 43.31 4.55 -15.77
CA LEU A 755 42.89 4.26 -14.40
C LEU A 755 42.83 5.56 -13.61
N LEU A 756 41.71 5.81 -12.93
CA LEU A 756 41.54 6.94 -12.01
C LEU A 756 41.43 6.41 -10.57
N ILE A 757 42.42 6.76 -9.75
CA ILE A 757 42.60 6.28 -8.38
C ILE A 757 42.32 7.43 -7.40
N LEU A 758 41.44 7.20 -6.44
CA LEU A 758 41.23 8.09 -5.30
C LEU A 758 41.86 7.48 -4.06
N ASP A 759 42.97 8.03 -3.59
CA ASP A 759 43.60 7.61 -2.33
C ASP A 759 43.08 8.43 -1.14
N GLU A 760 42.91 7.77 0.00
CA GLU A 760 42.07 8.20 1.11
C GLU A 760 40.70 8.73 0.62
N ALA A 761 39.98 7.91 -0.16
CA ALA A 761 38.74 8.27 -0.86
C ALA A 761 37.63 8.90 0.02
N GLN A 762 37.70 8.73 1.35
CA GLN A 762 36.89 9.45 2.33
C GLN A 762 37.01 10.98 2.24
N TYR A 763 38.05 11.54 1.62
CA TYR A 763 38.14 12.97 1.30
C TYR A 763 37.00 13.44 0.37
N VAL A 764 36.40 12.52 -0.40
CA VAL A 764 35.28 12.78 -1.33
C VAL A 764 33.93 12.34 -0.73
N LYS A 765 33.85 12.17 0.60
CA LYS A 765 32.64 11.70 1.30
C LYS A 765 31.37 12.53 1.11
N ASN A 766 31.50 13.78 0.66
CA ASN A 766 30.38 14.65 0.31
C ASN A 766 30.32 14.91 -1.20
N ALA A 767 29.36 14.26 -1.86
CA ALA A 767 29.10 14.37 -3.28
C ALA A 767 28.76 15.79 -3.77
N ALA A 768 28.31 16.69 -2.88
CA ALA A 768 28.00 18.07 -3.23
C ALA A 768 29.25 18.99 -3.30
N THR A 769 30.45 18.48 -3.01
CA THR A 769 31.68 19.26 -3.11
C THR A 769 32.12 19.43 -4.57
N LYS A 770 32.73 20.58 -4.90
CA LYS A 770 33.26 20.83 -6.26
C LYS A 770 34.26 19.76 -6.71
N ALA A 771 35.09 19.26 -5.79
CA ALA A 771 36.01 18.16 -6.07
C ALA A 771 35.26 16.86 -6.42
N ALA A 772 34.23 16.48 -5.66
CA ALA A 772 33.41 15.31 -5.97
C ALA A 772 32.69 15.41 -7.33
N ALA A 773 32.19 16.60 -7.68
CA ALA A 773 31.61 16.85 -9.00
C ALA A 773 32.67 16.71 -10.11
N THR A 774 33.79 17.42 -10.00
CA THR A 774 34.91 17.41 -10.97
C THR A 774 35.41 16.00 -11.26
N ILE A 775 35.63 15.19 -10.21
CA ILE A 775 36.16 13.83 -10.32
C ILE A 775 35.26 12.93 -11.18
N ARG A 776 33.94 13.16 -11.20
CA ARG A 776 32.99 12.34 -11.96
C ARG A 776 33.09 12.59 -13.46
N GLU A 777 33.37 13.83 -13.85
CA GLU A 777 33.50 14.29 -15.24
C GLU A 777 34.77 13.77 -15.92
N LEU A 778 35.81 13.42 -15.16
CA LEU A 778 37.05 12.86 -15.69
C LEU A 778 36.82 11.50 -16.34
N ARG A 779 37.25 11.38 -17.60
CA ARG A 779 37.11 10.18 -18.42
C ARG A 779 38.18 9.17 -18.05
N ALA A 780 37.77 8.03 -17.49
CA ALA A 780 38.69 6.97 -17.09
C ALA A 780 38.11 5.60 -17.46
N ARG A 781 38.91 4.72 -18.05
CA ARG A 781 38.48 3.35 -18.42
C ARG A 781 38.19 2.51 -17.16
N HIS A 782 39.03 2.62 -16.14
CA HIS A 782 38.88 1.94 -14.86
C HIS A 782 38.91 2.94 -13.69
N ARG A 783 38.23 2.63 -12.59
CA ARG A 783 38.15 3.48 -11.39
C ARG A 783 38.41 2.68 -10.12
N LEU A 784 39.22 3.21 -9.20
CA LEU A 784 39.63 2.55 -7.97
C LEU A 784 39.60 3.53 -6.79
N CYS A 785 38.98 3.14 -5.68
CA CYS A 785 39.07 3.85 -4.42
C CYS A 785 40.01 3.11 -3.47
N LEU A 786 40.96 3.81 -2.85
CA LEU A 786 41.77 3.30 -1.76
C LEU A 786 41.34 4.02 -0.47
N THR A 787 41.08 3.26 0.58
CA THR A 787 40.72 3.83 1.89
C THR A 787 41.02 2.84 3.01
N GLY A 788 41.36 3.31 4.21
CA GLY A 788 41.34 2.46 5.41
C GLY A 788 39.95 2.35 6.04
N THR A 789 39.06 3.28 5.73
CA THR A 789 37.77 3.47 6.39
C THR A 789 36.71 3.85 5.34
N PRO A 790 36.14 2.86 4.63
CA PRO A 790 35.12 3.11 3.60
C PRO A 790 33.82 3.72 4.15
N LEU A 791 33.63 3.68 5.47
CA LEU A 791 32.51 4.28 6.19
C LEU A 791 33.05 4.92 7.48
N GLU A 792 33.01 6.24 7.60
CA GLU A 792 33.47 6.95 8.81
C GLU A 792 32.30 7.38 9.71
N ASN A 793 31.22 7.91 9.11
CA ASN A 793 30.17 8.65 9.81
C ASN A 793 28.76 8.23 9.41
N HIS A 794 28.49 7.99 8.12
CA HIS A 794 27.15 7.64 7.64
C HIS A 794 27.17 6.99 6.24
N LEU A 795 26.18 6.15 5.91
CA LEU A 795 26.05 5.44 4.63
C LEU A 795 26.02 6.35 3.40
N GLY A 796 25.73 7.65 3.57
CA GLY A 796 25.87 8.63 2.50
C GLY A 796 27.31 8.80 1.96
N GLU A 797 28.33 8.44 2.75
CA GLU A 797 29.75 8.50 2.33
C GLU A 797 30.08 7.30 1.43
N LEU A 798 29.57 6.13 1.79
CA LEU A 798 29.61 4.91 0.98
C LEU A 798 28.90 5.13 -0.37
N TRP A 799 27.71 5.77 -0.35
CA TRP A 799 27.03 6.14 -1.59
C TRP A 799 27.88 7.09 -2.45
N ALA A 800 28.56 8.08 -1.87
CA ALA A 800 29.41 9.00 -2.63
C ALA A 800 30.60 8.29 -3.32
N GLN A 801 31.20 7.28 -2.67
CA GLN A 801 32.24 6.43 -3.27
C GLN A 801 31.69 5.57 -4.40
N PHE A 802 30.57 4.88 -4.18
CA PHE A 802 29.96 4.02 -5.19
C PHE A 802 29.39 4.78 -6.38
N ASP A 803 28.87 6.00 -6.18
CA ASP A 803 28.41 6.88 -7.25
C ASP A 803 29.56 7.51 -8.06
N PHE A 804 30.79 7.49 -7.52
CA PHE A 804 32.01 7.75 -8.30
C PHE A 804 32.46 6.52 -9.10
N LEU A 805 32.53 5.36 -8.45
CA LEU A 805 33.02 4.12 -9.07
C LEU A 805 32.07 3.59 -10.16
N LEU A 806 30.78 3.55 -9.84
CA LEU A 806 29.69 2.97 -10.65
C LEU A 806 28.48 3.93 -10.61
N PRO A 807 28.50 5.06 -11.36
CA PRO A 807 27.42 6.04 -11.35
C PRO A 807 26.04 5.39 -11.55
N GLY A 808 25.08 5.72 -10.68
CA GLY A 808 23.72 5.17 -10.74
C GLY A 808 23.52 3.76 -10.14
N PHE A 809 24.58 3.00 -9.81
CA PHE A 809 24.49 1.63 -9.25
C PHE A 809 23.65 1.52 -7.96
N LEU A 810 23.65 2.58 -7.14
CA LEU A 810 22.86 2.70 -5.91
C LEU A 810 21.67 3.67 -6.05
N GLY A 811 21.36 4.10 -7.27
CA GLY A 811 20.36 5.13 -7.58
C GLY A 811 20.78 6.54 -7.12
N THR A 812 19.84 7.49 -7.22
CA THR A 812 20.09 8.89 -6.83
C THR A 812 20.32 9.02 -5.32
N GLN A 813 20.99 10.09 -4.87
CA GLN A 813 21.21 10.37 -3.45
C GLN A 813 19.91 10.40 -2.64
N ARG A 814 18.81 10.88 -3.24
CA ARG A 814 17.48 10.94 -2.60
C ARG A 814 16.88 9.54 -2.45
N ASP A 815 16.93 8.72 -3.49
CA ASP A 815 16.43 7.35 -3.44
C ASP A 815 17.28 6.48 -2.52
N PHE A 816 18.60 6.64 -2.52
CA PHE A 816 19.48 5.95 -1.59
C PHE A 816 19.18 6.36 -0.14
N SER A 817 18.93 7.64 0.10
CA SER A 817 18.58 8.14 1.43
C SER A 817 17.24 7.63 1.93
N ARG A 818 16.27 7.41 1.02
CA ARG A 818 14.95 6.83 1.31
C ARG A 818 15.00 5.31 1.53
N ARG A 819 15.64 4.57 0.62
CA ARG A 819 15.68 3.09 0.62
C ARG A 819 16.68 2.49 1.59
N TRP A 820 17.85 3.10 1.79
CA TRP A 820 18.94 2.47 2.54
C TRP A 820 19.28 3.26 3.80
N ARG A 821 19.69 4.53 3.63
CA ARG A 821 20.25 5.33 4.72
C ARG A 821 19.26 5.51 5.88
N THR A 822 18.06 6.01 5.61
CA THR A 822 17.07 6.30 6.67
C THR A 822 16.61 5.03 7.39
N PRO A 823 16.23 3.94 6.69
CA PRO A 823 15.94 2.65 7.34
C PRO A 823 17.08 2.13 8.23
N ILE A 824 18.31 2.07 7.72
CA ILE A 824 19.42 1.48 8.46
C ILE A 824 19.85 2.39 9.63
N GLU A 825 20.07 3.69 9.40
CA GLU A 825 20.60 4.62 10.42
C GLU A 825 19.55 5.08 11.43
N LYS A 826 18.29 5.31 11.02
CA LYS A 826 17.24 5.87 11.90
C LYS A 826 16.24 4.84 12.41
N HIS A 827 16.07 3.72 11.71
CA HIS A 827 15.10 2.69 12.08
C HIS A 827 15.76 1.36 12.50
N GLY A 828 17.08 1.22 12.33
CA GLY A 828 17.82 0.02 12.73
C GLY A 828 17.52 -1.20 11.85
N ASP A 829 17.12 -0.99 10.60
CA ASP A 829 16.70 -2.03 9.66
C ASP A 829 17.89 -2.93 9.26
N THR A 830 18.04 -4.06 9.96
CA THR A 830 19.10 -5.05 9.77
C THR A 830 19.02 -5.76 8.43
N VAL A 831 17.81 -5.94 7.87
CA VAL A 831 17.61 -6.66 6.62
C VAL A 831 18.01 -5.78 5.44
N ARG A 832 17.63 -4.49 5.43
CA ARG A 832 18.17 -3.54 4.45
C ARG A 832 19.68 -3.36 4.59
N ARG A 833 20.25 -3.46 5.80
CA ARG A 833 21.70 -3.47 6.00
C ARG A 833 22.36 -4.66 5.31
N GLU A 834 21.87 -5.88 5.53
CA GLU A 834 22.40 -7.09 4.88
C GLU A 834 22.26 -7.06 3.35
N LEU A 835 21.11 -6.59 2.85
CA LEU A 835 20.87 -6.45 1.41
C LEU A 835 21.85 -5.45 0.77
N LEU A 836 22.10 -4.32 1.41
CA LEU A 836 23.11 -3.36 0.96
C LEU A 836 24.52 -3.96 1.00
N ALA A 837 24.87 -4.65 2.09
CA ALA A 837 26.17 -5.31 2.24
C ALA A 837 26.42 -6.36 1.14
N ARG A 838 25.43 -7.22 0.86
CA ARG A 838 25.47 -8.19 -0.25
C ARG A 838 25.60 -7.51 -1.61
N ARG A 839 24.93 -6.37 -1.83
CA ARG A 839 25.00 -5.60 -3.08
C ARG A 839 26.39 -5.00 -3.33
N ILE A 840 27.07 -4.49 -2.30
CA ILE A 840 28.40 -3.87 -2.45
C ILE A 840 29.59 -4.86 -2.41
N ARG A 841 29.41 -6.05 -1.80
CA ARG A 841 30.48 -7.04 -1.54
C ARG A 841 31.37 -7.39 -2.76
N PRO A 842 30.86 -7.59 -3.99
CA PRO A 842 31.72 -7.91 -5.14
C PRO A 842 32.73 -6.82 -5.49
N PHE A 843 32.41 -5.57 -5.16
CA PHE A 843 33.16 -4.37 -5.53
C PHE A 843 33.99 -3.80 -4.37
N MET A 844 34.07 -4.49 -3.23
CA MET A 844 34.81 -4.04 -2.06
C MET A 844 35.66 -5.17 -1.48
N LEU A 845 36.99 -5.05 -1.61
CA LEU A 845 37.94 -5.92 -0.92
C LEU A 845 38.36 -5.24 0.39
N ARG A 846 37.89 -5.80 1.52
CA ARG A 846 38.24 -5.37 2.87
C ARG A 846 38.92 -6.51 3.62
N ARG A 847 40.06 -6.22 4.26
CA ARG A 847 40.86 -7.16 5.05
C ARG A 847 41.45 -6.44 6.25
N ARG A 848 41.39 -7.05 7.44
CA ARG A 848 41.95 -6.48 8.66
C ARG A 848 43.39 -6.91 8.89
N LYS A 849 44.16 -6.15 9.67
CA LYS A 849 45.56 -6.48 9.99
C LYS A 849 45.72 -7.80 10.74
N ASP A 850 44.89 -8.02 11.75
CA ASP A 850 44.85 -9.22 12.59
C ASP A 850 44.47 -10.48 11.79
N GLU A 851 43.65 -10.33 10.76
CA GLU A 851 43.25 -11.42 9.85
C GLU A 851 44.37 -11.86 8.89
N VAL A 852 45.19 -10.93 8.37
CA VAL A 852 46.09 -11.21 7.21
C VAL A 852 47.58 -10.95 7.44
N ALA A 853 47.97 -10.23 8.49
CA ALA A 853 49.34 -9.85 8.78
C ALA A 853 49.78 -10.33 10.17
N THR A 854 49.64 -11.64 10.40
CA THR A 854 49.96 -12.36 11.65
C THR A 854 51.43 -12.25 12.11
N GLU A 855 52.30 -11.73 11.24
CA GLU A 855 53.71 -11.42 11.51
C GLU A 855 53.95 -10.06 12.19
N LEU A 856 52.94 -9.17 12.19
CA LEU A 856 53.10 -7.86 12.82
C LEU A 856 53.23 -8.05 14.34
N PRO A 857 54.21 -7.38 14.99
CA PRO A 857 54.30 -7.38 16.45
C PRO A 857 52.97 -6.95 17.09
N PRO A 858 52.64 -7.47 18.28
CA PRO A 858 51.38 -7.16 18.93
C PRO A 858 51.24 -5.66 19.22
N LYS A 859 50.02 -5.14 19.06
CA LYS A 859 49.64 -3.77 19.44
C LYS A 859 48.86 -3.81 20.75
N THR A 860 49.40 -3.20 21.80
CA THR A 860 48.77 -3.17 23.13
C THR A 860 48.22 -1.78 23.41
N THR A 861 46.89 -1.64 23.46
CA THR A 861 46.24 -0.38 23.86
C THR A 861 46.06 -0.33 25.37
N ILE A 862 46.53 0.74 26.00
CA ILE A 862 46.52 0.94 27.45
C ILE A 862 45.76 2.23 27.75
N LEU A 863 44.64 2.12 28.45
CA LEU A 863 43.97 3.28 29.02
C LEU A 863 44.74 3.76 30.25
N ARG A 864 45.07 5.06 30.30
CA ARG A 864 45.65 5.72 31.47
C ARG A 864 44.70 6.80 31.94
N SER A 865 43.91 6.44 32.95
CA SER A 865 42.97 7.37 33.60
C SER A 865 43.69 8.22 34.65
N VAL A 866 43.36 9.50 34.71
CA VAL A 866 43.81 10.44 35.76
C VAL A 866 42.59 11.13 36.38
N GLU A 867 42.61 11.38 37.69
CA GLU A 867 41.56 12.17 38.36
C GLU A 867 41.89 13.67 38.29
N LEU A 868 40.88 14.54 38.32
CA LEU A 868 41.09 15.97 38.55
C LEU A 868 40.93 16.25 40.03
N ASP A 869 41.95 16.89 40.60
CA ASP A 869 41.95 17.43 41.96
C ASP A 869 42.15 18.95 41.94
N GLY A 870 42.11 19.55 43.14
CA GLY A 870 42.47 20.95 43.35
C GLY A 870 41.66 21.96 42.52
N ALA A 871 42.34 23.03 42.12
CA ALA A 871 41.74 24.13 41.37
C ALA A 871 41.41 23.74 39.92
N GLN A 872 42.06 22.72 39.34
CA GLN A 872 41.67 22.19 38.02
C GLN A 872 40.28 21.53 38.06
N ARG A 873 39.97 20.77 39.13
CA ARG A 873 38.63 20.19 39.35
C ARG A 873 37.56 21.26 39.51
N ASP A 874 37.81 22.24 40.36
CA ASP A 874 36.88 23.36 40.61
C ASP A 874 36.62 24.18 39.34
N LEU A 875 37.64 24.39 38.52
CA LEU A 875 37.51 25.01 37.20
C LEU A 875 36.65 24.16 36.27
N TYR A 876 36.89 22.85 36.19
CA TYR A 876 36.10 21.94 35.33
C TYR A 876 34.62 21.98 35.71
N GLU A 877 34.29 21.80 36.99
CA GLU A 877 32.91 21.80 37.47
C GLU A 877 32.23 23.18 37.30
N THR A 878 32.96 24.27 37.52
CA THR A 878 32.47 25.64 37.24
C THR A 878 32.14 25.83 35.76
N VAL A 879 33.04 25.41 34.87
CA VAL A 879 32.82 25.49 33.42
C VAL A 879 31.65 24.59 33.02
N ARG A 880 31.59 23.35 33.50
CA ARG A 880 30.53 22.38 33.22
C ARG A 880 29.16 22.91 33.62
N ALA A 881 29.00 23.42 34.84
CA ALA A 881 27.73 23.94 35.32
C ALA A 881 27.24 25.13 34.48
N ALA A 882 28.11 26.12 34.21
CA ALA A 882 27.77 27.28 33.40
C ALA A 882 27.43 26.91 31.94
N VAL A 883 28.14 25.92 31.40
CA VAL A 883 27.95 25.38 30.05
C VAL A 883 26.66 24.58 29.92
N HIS A 884 26.36 23.69 30.87
CA HIS A 884 25.17 22.84 30.90
C HIS A 884 23.90 23.73 30.96
N GLU A 885 23.90 24.76 31.81
CA GLU A 885 22.79 25.72 31.92
C GLU A 885 22.57 26.50 30.60
N LYS A 886 23.65 26.95 29.94
CA LYS A 886 23.59 27.61 28.62
C LYS A 886 23.06 26.65 27.55
N MET A 887 23.43 25.37 27.61
CA MET A 887 22.97 24.32 26.69
C MET A 887 21.46 24.07 26.84
N ARG A 888 20.98 23.82 28.07
CA ARG A 888 19.56 23.55 28.34
C ARG A 888 18.65 24.70 27.88
N LYS A 889 19.04 25.95 28.16
CA LYS A 889 18.34 27.15 27.64
C LYS A 889 18.29 27.18 26.11
N ALA A 890 19.43 26.97 25.44
CA ALA A 890 19.48 26.95 23.99
C ALA A 890 18.64 25.82 23.36
N VAL A 891 18.61 24.62 23.97
CA VAL A 891 17.79 23.49 23.50
C VAL A 891 16.29 23.80 23.69
N ALA A 892 15.90 24.36 24.84
CA ALA A 892 14.52 24.74 25.12
C ALA A 892 13.98 25.84 24.19
N GLU A 893 14.77 26.88 23.92
CA GLU A 893 14.36 28.02 23.07
C GLU A 893 14.28 27.68 21.57
N LYS A 894 15.23 26.89 21.05
CA LYS A 894 15.48 26.78 19.59
C LYS A 894 15.31 25.36 19.05
N GLY A 895 15.11 24.39 19.92
CA GLY A 895 15.10 22.96 19.60
C GLY A 895 16.51 22.44 19.34
N LEU A 896 16.72 21.15 19.63
CA LEU A 896 18.05 20.52 19.59
C LEU A 896 18.82 20.80 18.29
N ALA A 897 18.20 20.56 17.14
CA ALA A 897 18.84 20.69 15.82
C ALA A 897 19.40 22.08 15.48
N ARG A 898 18.94 23.16 16.15
CA ARG A 898 19.44 24.53 15.94
C ARG A 898 20.48 24.96 16.99
N SER A 899 20.72 24.15 18.01
CA SER A 899 21.60 24.48 19.15
C SER A 899 22.94 23.74 19.14
N HIS A 900 23.22 22.94 18.10
CA HIS A 900 24.46 22.17 17.94
C HIS A 900 25.74 23.01 18.08
N ILE A 901 25.76 24.26 17.60
CA ILE A 901 26.95 25.14 17.71
C ILE A 901 27.28 25.44 19.18
N VAL A 902 26.27 25.69 20.01
CA VAL A 902 26.45 25.94 21.45
C VAL A 902 26.96 24.69 22.15
N VAL A 903 26.46 23.51 21.78
CA VAL A 903 26.91 22.21 22.30
C VAL A 903 28.36 21.90 21.90
N LEU A 904 28.79 22.26 20.69
CA LEU A 904 30.18 22.07 20.27
C LEU A 904 31.15 23.06 20.97
N GLU A 905 30.76 24.32 21.14
CA GLU A 905 31.52 25.32 21.93
C GLU A 905 31.68 24.87 23.40
N ALA A 906 30.60 24.31 23.96
CA ALA A 906 30.51 23.74 25.29
C ALA A 906 31.50 22.58 25.51
N LEU A 907 31.41 21.54 24.69
CA LEU A 907 32.25 20.34 24.79
C LEU A 907 33.73 20.66 24.50
N LEU A 908 34.01 21.63 23.62
CA LEU A 908 35.36 22.11 23.34
C LEU A 908 36.04 22.65 24.61
N LYS A 909 35.35 23.52 25.36
CA LYS A 909 35.90 24.13 26.59
C LYS A 909 36.18 23.10 27.67
N LEU A 910 35.29 22.12 27.86
CA LEU A 910 35.50 21.05 28.84
C LEU A 910 36.72 20.19 28.48
N ARG A 911 36.86 19.80 27.21
CA ARG A 911 38.03 19.04 26.73
C ARG A 911 39.33 19.83 26.85
N GLN A 912 39.29 21.15 26.68
CA GLN A 912 40.44 22.02 26.96
C GLN A 912 40.82 22.00 28.45
N VAL A 913 39.87 22.13 29.39
CA VAL A 913 40.18 22.03 30.84
C VAL A 913 40.75 20.66 31.22
N CYS A 914 40.25 19.57 30.61
CA CYS A 914 40.80 18.22 30.81
C CYS A 914 42.26 18.11 30.36
N CYS A 915 42.63 18.76 29.25
CA CYS A 915 43.99 18.75 28.73
C CYS A 915 44.93 19.62 29.59
N ASP A 916 44.62 20.92 29.70
CA ASP A 916 45.35 21.87 30.53
C ASP A 916 44.52 23.17 30.72
N PRO A 917 44.37 23.70 31.94
CA PRO A 917 43.62 24.93 32.19
C PRO A 917 44.03 26.12 31.30
N ARG A 918 45.31 26.25 30.97
CA ARG A 918 45.87 27.38 30.20
C ARG A 918 45.33 27.44 28.76
N LEU A 919 44.78 26.34 28.23
CA LEU A 919 44.13 26.31 26.92
C LEU A 919 42.79 27.08 26.90
N VAL A 920 42.18 27.34 28.06
CA VAL A 920 40.89 28.01 28.17
C VAL A 920 41.07 29.50 28.42
N LYS A 921 40.54 30.32 27.50
CA LYS A 921 40.58 31.79 27.59
C LYS A 921 39.59 32.34 28.64
N LEU A 922 39.88 32.09 29.91
CA LEU A 922 39.14 32.60 31.09
C LEU A 922 40.14 33.09 32.15
N GLU A 923 39.89 34.26 32.75
CA GLU A 923 40.79 34.82 33.77
C GLU A 923 40.97 33.93 35.01
N ARG A 924 39.96 33.10 35.34
CA ARG A 924 40.07 32.10 36.41
C ARG A 924 40.98 30.94 36.04
N ALA A 925 41.04 30.56 34.77
CA ALA A 925 41.89 29.48 34.29
C ALA A 925 43.37 29.89 34.28
N ALA A 926 43.66 31.16 34.02
CA ALA A 926 45.00 31.74 34.10
C ALA A 926 45.60 31.78 35.53
N ARG A 927 44.85 31.33 36.55
CA ARG A 927 45.30 31.21 37.96
C ARG A 927 45.45 29.75 38.42
N VAL A 928 45.22 28.79 37.52
CA VAL A 928 45.38 27.36 37.81
C VAL A 928 46.69 26.90 37.18
N GLU A 929 47.68 26.61 38.02
CA GLU A 929 48.98 26.08 37.60
C GLU A 929 48.98 24.54 37.49
N GLU A 930 47.97 23.90 38.08
CA GLU A 930 47.79 22.44 38.14
C GLU A 930 47.29 21.88 36.79
N SER A 931 47.94 20.82 36.31
CA SER A 931 47.57 20.14 35.05
C SER A 931 47.81 18.64 35.17
N ALA A 932 46.78 17.91 35.59
CA ALA A 932 46.86 16.50 35.98
C ALA A 932 47.38 15.58 34.85
N LYS A 933 46.94 15.80 33.61
CA LYS A 933 47.43 15.07 32.44
C LYS A 933 48.88 15.40 32.08
N LEU A 934 49.31 16.66 32.24
CA LEU A 934 50.69 17.05 31.97
C LEU A 934 51.64 16.48 33.03
N ALA A 935 51.24 16.49 34.30
CA ALA A 935 51.98 15.83 35.39
C ALA A 935 52.16 14.33 35.09
N LEU A 936 51.07 13.60 34.83
CA LEU A 936 51.13 12.18 34.46
C LEU A 936 52.00 11.91 33.23
N LEU A 937 51.95 12.77 32.21
CA LEU A 937 52.79 12.65 31.03
C LEU A 937 54.28 12.80 31.38
N MET A 938 54.63 13.79 32.22
CA MET A 938 56.02 14.06 32.61
C MET A 938 56.55 13.05 33.64
N GLU A 939 55.68 12.33 34.35
CA GLU A 939 56.05 11.11 35.11
C GLU A 939 56.34 9.93 34.16
N MET A 940 55.51 9.71 33.15
CA MET A 940 55.63 8.57 32.23
C MET A 940 56.79 8.69 31.21
N LEU A 941 57.06 9.89 30.70
CA LEU A 941 58.02 10.05 29.59
C LEU A 941 59.48 9.70 29.94
N PRO A 942 60.04 10.10 31.10
CA PRO A 942 61.42 9.75 31.46
C PRO A 942 61.64 8.24 31.49
N GLU A 943 60.77 7.47 32.14
CA GLU A 943 60.87 6.00 32.21
C GLU A 943 60.87 5.36 30.82
N LEU A 944 59.94 5.78 29.94
CA LEU A 944 59.86 5.27 28.57
C LEU A 944 61.14 5.58 27.76
N ILE A 945 61.72 6.77 27.94
CA ILE A 945 62.92 7.20 27.23
C ILE A 945 64.18 6.50 27.77
N GLU A 946 64.28 6.27 29.08
CA GLU A 946 65.34 5.46 29.70
C GLU A 946 65.29 3.99 29.26
N GLU A 947 64.09 3.43 29.04
CA GLU A 947 63.90 2.13 28.37
C GLU A 947 64.32 2.12 26.88
N GLY A 948 64.76 3.26 26.32
CA GLY A 948 65.20 3.38 24.93
C GLY A 948 64.06 3.36 23.91
N ARG A 949 62.82 3.63 24.35
CA ARG A 949 61.63 3.69 23.48
C ARG A 949 61.63 4.96 22.65
N ARG A 950 60.92 4.90 21.52
CA ARG A 950 60.67 6.09 20.68
C ARG A 950 59.18 6.36 20.62
N VAL A 951 58.82 7.59 20.99
CA VAL A 951 57.46 7.98 21.32
C VAL A 951 56.89 8.94 20.27
N LEU A 952 55.70 8.62 19.75
CA LEU A 952 54.85 9.60 19.05
C LEU A 952 53.80 10.12 20.03
N LEU A 953 53.72 11.44 20.21
CA LEU A 953 52.70 12.08 21.03
C LEU A 953 51.73 12.85 20.15
N PHE A 954 50.45 12.48 20.23
CA PHE A 954 49.37 13.10 19.49
C PHE A 954 48.45 13.94 20.38
N SER A 955 48.15 15.16 19.93
CA SER A 955 47.11 16.02 20.49
C SER A 955 46.30 16.69 19.38
N GLN A 956 45.03 16.99 19.62
CA GLN A 956 44.25 17.81 18.70
C GLN A 956 44.51 19.33 18.84
N PHE A 957 45.10 19.76 19.95
CA PHE A 957 45.30 21.16 20.30
C PHE A 957 46.77 21.53 20.09
N THR A 958 47.06 22.41 19.13
CA THR A 958 48.45 22.87 18.88
C THR A 958 49.04 23.57 20.11
N GLY A 959 48.24 24.39 20.80
CA GLY A 959 48.62 24.99 22.08
C GLY A 959 48.94 23.97 23.18
N MET A 960 48.41 22.75 23.15
CA MET A 960 48.81 21.71 24.09
C MET A 960 50.18 21.12 23.73
N LEU A 961 50.48 20.98 22.42
CA LEU A 961 51.80 20.58 21.97
C LEU A 961 52.86 21.64 22.30
N GLU A 962 52.51 22.92 22.24
CA GLU A 962 53.35 24.04 22.68
C GLU A 962 53.64 23.96 24.19
N LEU A 963 52.62 23.78 25.03
CA LEU A 963 52.79 23.60 26.49
C LEU A 963 53.57 22.31 26.86
N ILE A 964 53.43 21.25 26.07
CA ILE A 964 54.23 20.02 26.22
C ILE A 964 55.68 20.27 25.81
N ALA A 965 55.93 20.98 24.70
CA ALA A 965 57.28 21.35 24.26
C ALA A 965 58.02 22.16 25.33
N GLU A 966 57.36 23.16 25.93
CA GLU A 966 57.90 23.95 27.06
C GLU A 966 58.29 23.06 28.26
N ALA A 967 57.44 22.10 28.62
CA ALA A 967 57.72 21.16 29.72
C ALA A 967 58.87 20.18 29.40
N LEU A 968 58.99 19.75 28.15
CA LEU A 968 60.07 18.90 27.67
C LEU A 968 61.41 19.64 27.65
N ASP A 969 61.43 20.88 27.17
CA ASP A 969 62.63 21.73 27.15
C ASP A 969 63.11 22.00 28.59
N ALA A 970 62.18 22.28 29.52
CA ALA A 970 62.50 22.43 30.94
C ALA A 970 63.04 21.12 31.58
N ALA A 971 62.61 19.95 31.10
CA ALA A 971 63.12 18.64 31.52
C ALA A 971 64.38 18.18 30.75
N GLY A 972 64.85 18.95 29.75
CA GLY A 972 65.99 18.57 28.90
C GLY A 972 65.72 17.44 27.90
N ILE A 973 64.45 17.15 27.60
CA ILE A 973 64.05 16.06 26.70
C ILE A 973 64.02 16.55 25.24
N ALA A 974 64.98 16.07 24.45
CA ALA A 974 65.06 16.39 23.03
C ALA A 974 63.84 15.88 22.26
N HIS A 975 63.23 16.74 21.44
CA HIS A 975 62.02 16.41 20.69
C HIS A 975 62.00 17.11 19.30
N VAL A 976 61.06 16.70 18.44
CA VAL A 976 60.65 17.46 17.25
C VAL A 976 59.13 17.62 17.21
N MET A 977 58.64 18.61 16.45
CA MET A 977 57.21 18.90 16.35
C MET A 977 56.73 19.04 14.90
N LEU A 978 55.52 18.55 14.61
CA LEU A 978 54.83 18.69 13.33
C LEU A 978 53.37 19.16 13.52
N THR A 979 53.08 20.38 13.07
CA THR A 979 51.75 21.01 13.12
C THR A 979 51.20 21.27 11.71
N GLY A 980 50.06 21.97 11.61
CA GLY A 980 49.54 22.43 10.32
C GLY A 980 50.48 23.42 9.63
N ASP A 981 51.10 24.29 10.43
CA ASP A 981 51.90 25.44 10.00
C ASP A 981 53.36 25.09 9.69
N THR A 982 53.78 23.84 9.96
CA THR A 982 55.11 23.35 9.60
C THR A 982 55.29 23.29 8.08
N THR A 983 56.11 24.20 7.56
CA THR A 983 56.48 24.31 6.13
C THR A 983 57.42 23.19 5.70
N ASP A 984 58.56 23.01 6.38
CA ASP A 984 59.44 21.86 6.15
C ASP A 984 59.02 20.68 7.02
N ARG A 985 58.34 19.73 6.39
CA ARG A 985 57.85 18.49 7.03
C ARG A 985 58.83 17.33 6.91
N VAL A 986 59.88 17.47 6.10
CA VAL A 986 60.81 16.38 5.79
C VAL A 986 61.85 16.27 6.90
N THR A 987 62.46 17.38 7.28
CA THR A 987 63.53 17.41 8.29
C THR A 987 63.08 16.83 9.65
N PRO A 988 61.94 17.21 10.26
CA PRO A 988 61.49 16.63 11.53
C PRO A 988 61.29 15.11 11.46
N VAL A 989 60.72 14.60 10.36
CA VAL A 989 60.47 13.17 10.15
C VAL A 989 61.78 12.39 9.99
N GLN A 990 62.77 12.95 9.28
CA GLN A 990 64.07 12.32 9.11
C GLN A 990 64.83 12.22 10.44
N ARG A 991 64.90 13.31 11.22
CA ARG A 991 65.60 13.33 12.52
C ARG A 991 65.06 12.27 13.50
N PHE A 992 63.72 12.15 13.59
CA PHE A 992 63.07 11.12 14.42
C PHE A 992 63.33 9.69 13.92
N GLN A 993 63.19 9.45 12.61
CA GLN A 993 63.42 8.12 12.03
C GLN A 993 64.89 7.68 12.18
N GLN A 994 65.84 8.59 12.00
CA GLN A 994 67.28 8.33 12.23
C GLN A 994 67.61 8.12 13.71
N GLY A 995 66.83 8.71 14.62
CA GLY A 995 66.98 8.52 16.06
C GLY A 995 67.76 9.60 16.78
N GLU A 996 67.86 10.79 16.18
CA GLU A 996 68.46 11.97 16.83
C GLU A 996 67.66 12.45 18.04
N VAL A 997 66.35 12.13 18.09
CA VAL A 997 65.43 12.54 19.16
C VAL A 997 64.50 11.38 19.56
N PRO A 998 64.23 11.18 20.86
CA PRO A 998 63.34 10.12 21.35
C PRO A 998 61.84 10.40 21.13
N LEU A 999 61.43 11.66 20.98
CA LEU A 999 60.03 12.08 21.03
C LEU A 999 59.61 12.95 19.82
N PHE A 1000 58.44 12.64 19.25
CA PHE A 1000 57.84 13.42 18.16
C PHE A 1000 56.43 13.90 18.54
N LEU A 1001 56.27 15.20 18.70
CA LEU A 1001 55.00 15.90 18.92
C LEU A 1001 54.27 16.10 17.59
N ILE A 1002 53.06 15.57 17.44
CA ILE A 1002 52.33 15.62 16.16
C ILE A 1002 50.89 16.04 16.39
N SER A 1003 50.41 17.09 15.71
CA SER A 1003 48.99 17.42 15.78
C SER A 1003 48.16 16.36 15.04
N LEU A 1004 47.04 15.90 15.60
CA LEU A 1004 46.22 14.84 15.00
C LEU A 1004 45.83 15.12 13.53
N LYS A 1005 45.65 16.41 13.17
CA LYS A 1005 45.38 16.84 11.79
C LYS A 1005 46.60 16.73 10.86
N ALA A 1006 47.82 16.94 11.36
CA ALA A 1006 49.05 16.78 10.59
C ALA A 1006 49.50 15.31 10.52
N GLY A 1007 49.27 14.54 11.60
CA GLY A 1007 49.61 13.11 11.71
C GLY A 1007 48.63 12.15 11.00
N GLY A 1008 47.41 12.59 10.72
CA GLY A 1008 46.41 11.79 9.99
C GLY A 1008 46.85 11.36 8.59
N VAL A 1009 47.91 11.91 8.01
CA VAL A 1009 48.21 11.80 6.58
C VAL A 1009 49.64 11.31 6.27
N GLY A 1010 49.72 10.10 5.72
CA GLY A 1010 50.81 9.61 4.85
C GLY A 1010 52.12 9.17 5.49
N LEU A 1011 52.47 9.70 6.65
CA LEU A 1011 53.83 9.52 7.16
C LEU A 1011 54.17 8.06 7.50
N ASN A 1012 55.40 7.68 7.20
CA ASN A 1012 56.04 6.47 7.71
C ASN A 1012 56.81 6.84 8.98
N LEU A 1013 56.43 6.28 10.13
CA LEU A 1013 57.06 6.54 11.44
C LEU A 1013 57.41 5.23 12.17
N THR A 1014 57.88 4.24 11.41
CA THR A 1014 58.28 2.90 11.88
C THR A 1014 59.27 2.87 13.04
N ALA A 1015 60.15 3.87 13.21
CA ALA A 1015 61.06 3.91 14.34
C ALA A 1015 60.35 4.03 15.72
N ALA A 1016 59.09 4.44 15.76
CA ALA A 1016 58.32 4.51 17.00
C ALA A 1016 57.78 3.13 17.42
N ASP A 1017 58.02 2.77 18.67
CA ASP A 1017 57.41 1.60 19.35
C ASP A 1017 56.32 2.03 20.36
N THR A 1018 56.20 3.32 20.63
CA THR A 1018 55.29 3.85 21.63
C THR A 1018 54.48 5.02 21.07
N VAL A 1019 53.17 5.03 21.31
CA VAL A 1019 52.22 6.05 20.86
C VAL A 1019 51.43 6.54 22.07
N ILE A 1020 51.35 7.85 22.27
CA ILE A 1020 50.56 8.49 23.31
C ILE A 1020 49.52 9.39 22.66
N HIS A 1021 48.23 9.08 22.85
CA HIS A 1021 47.13 10.01 22.56
C HIS A 1021 46.86 10.80 23.84
N TYR A 1022 47.24 12.08 23.84
CA TYR A 1022 47.09 12.96 24.99
C TYR A 1022 45.63 13.34 25.25
N ASP A 1023 44.82 13.40 24.19
CA ASP A 1023 43.40 13.75 24.25
C ASP A 1023 42.56 12.94 23.24
N PRO A 1024 41.36 12.49 23.62
CA PRO A 1024 40.52 11.69 22.72
C PRO A 1024 39.85 12.57 21.67
N TRP A 1025 39.77 12.04 20.45
CA TRP A 1025 39.06 12.64 19.32
C TRP A 1025 37.59 12.18 19.28
N TRP A 1026 36.80 12.68 18.32
CA TRP A 1026 35.40 12.23 18.13
C TRP A 1026 35.25 11.09 17.12
N ASN A 1027 36.28 10.80 16.34
CA ASN A 1027 36.27 9.78 15.30
C ASN A 1027 37.42 8.79 15.53
N PRO A 1028 37.15 7.56 16.02
CA PRO A 1028 38.21 6.61 16.39
C PRO A 1028 39.10 6.22 15.19
N SER A 1029 38.59 6.33 13.96
CA SER A 1029 39.40 6.09 12.75
C SER A 1029 40.61 7.03 12.62
N VAL A 1030 40.52 8.28 13.11
CA VAL A 1030 41.63 9.26 13.06
C VAL A 1030 42.73 8.89 14.06
N GLU A 1031 42.36 8.45 15.26
CA GLU A 1031 43.32 7.95 16.26
C GLU A 1031 43.99 6.66 15.77
N ASN A 1032 43.21 5.73 15.22
CA ASN A 1032 43.74 4.49 14.64
C ASN A 1032 44.69 4.79 13.46
N GLN A 1033 44.31 5.70 12.57
CA GLN A 1033 45.14 6.18 11.45
C GLN A 1033 46.44 6.83 11.90
N ALA A 1034 46.45 7.55 13.03
CA ALA A 1034 47.66 8.12 13.63
C ALA A 1034 48.54 7.04 14.30
N THR A 1035 47.92 6.07 14.99
CA THR A 1035 48.58 4.94 15.65
C THR A 1035 49.25 4.00 14.65
N ASP A 1036 48.57 3.74 13.53
CA ASP A 1036 49.02 2.88 12.44
C ASP A 1036 50.18 3.50 11.62
N ARG A 1037 50.63 4.73 11.96
CA ARG A 1037 51.89 5.32 11.46
C ARG A 1037 53.12 4.63 12.05
N ALA A 1038 53.01 4.13 13.29
CA ALA A 1038 54.00 3.32 14.00
C ALA A 1038 53.74 1.81 13.82
N HIS A 1039 52.48 1.38 13.98
CA HIS A 1039 52.09 -0.03 13.81
C HIS A 1039 51.81 -0.38 12.34
N ARG A 1040 52.89 -0.56 11.56
CA ARG A 1040 52.85 -0.83 10.11
C ARG A 1040 53.92 -1.84 9.70
N LEU A 1041 53.79 -2.41 8.50
CA LEU A 1041 54.80 -3.30 7.92
C LEU A 1041 56.18 -2.61 7.90
N GLY A 1042 57.20 -3.33 8.38
CA GLY A 1042 58.53 -2.81 8.69
C GLY A 1042 58.76 -2.46 10.17
N GLN A 1043 57.74 -2.62 11.02
CA GLN A 1043 57.87 -2.62 12.48
C GLN A 1043 58.31 -4.01 12.98
N ASP A 1044 59.36 -4.07 13.79
CA ASP A 1044 59.90 -5.28 14.43
C ASP A 1044 59.64 -5.34 15.95
N LYS A 1045 59.29 -4.21 16.59
CA LYS A 1045 58.96 -4.12 18.02
C LYS A 1045 57.44 -4.13 18.29
N PRO A 1046 56.99 -4.71 19.44
CA PRO A 1046 55.63 -4.52 19.92
C PRO A 1046 55.27 -3.04 20.09
N VAL A 1047 54.08 -2.63 19.67
CA VAL A 1047 53.66 -1.21 19.71
C VAL A 1047 52.71 -0.96 20.88
N PHE A 1048 53.09 -0.06 21.77
CA PHE A 1048 52.32 0.33 22.95
C PHE A 1048 51.55 1.63 22.69
N VAL A 1049 50.24 1.63 22.95
CA VAL A 1049 49.34 2.74 22.62
C VAL A 1049 48.65 3.23 23.89
N TYR A 1050 49.21 4.27 24.51
CA TYR A 1050 48.62 4.90 25.68
C TYR A 1050 47.55 5.91 25.27
N LYS A 1051 46.36 5.82 25.88
CA LYS A 1051 45.32 6.86 25.79
C LYS A 1051 45.17 7.53 27.15
N LEU A 1052 45.53 8.80 27.25
CA LEU A 1052 45.36 9.58 28.48
C LEU A 1052 43.92 10.09 28.56
N ILE A 1053 43.20 9.79 29.64
CA ILE A 1053 41.80 10.16 29.83
C ILE A 1053 41.58 10.72 31.24
N VAL A 1054 40.83 11.81 31.36
CA VAL A 1054 40.36 12.28 32.67
C VAL A 1054 39.13 11.47 33.12
N ALA A 1055 39.24 10.78 34.25
CA ALA A 1055 38.18 9.95 34.82
C ALA A 1055 36.93 10.77 35.21
N GLY A 1056 35.74 10.20 35.00
CA GLY A 1056 34.45 10.84 35.28
C GLY A 1056 34.11 12.05 34.41
N SER A 1057 34.98 12.43 33.46
CA SER A 1057 34.83 13.63 32.64
C SER A 1057 34.16 13.36 31.29
N VAL A 1058 33.96 14.43 30.52
CA VAL A 1058 33.52 14.38 29.13
C VAL A 1058 34.40 13.47 28.25
N GLU A 1059 35.68 13.30 28.57
CA GLU A 1059 36.61 12.45 27.80
C GLU A 1059 36.28 10.96 27.90
N GLU A 1060 35.93 10.48 29.10
CA GLU A 1060 35.52 9.10 29.32
C GLU A 1060 34.18 8.80 28.62
N LYS A 1061 33.23 9.73 28.69
CA LYS A 1061 31.96 9.64 27.96
C LYS A 1061 32.18 9.63 26.44
N ILE A 1062 33.14 10.40 25.91
CA ILE A 1062 33.52 10.37 24.48
C ILE A 1062 34.02 8.98 24.07
N LEU A 1063 34.83 8.31 24.90
CA LEU A 1063 35.35 6.97 24.60
C LEU A 1063 34.22 5.95 24.44
N VAL A 1064 33.25 5.93 25.36
CA VAL A 1064 32.05 5.06 25.27
C VAL A 1064 31.29 5.29 23.96
N LEU A 1065 31.17 6.54 23.52
CA LEU A 1065 30.53 6.88 22.24
C LEU A 1065 31.35 6.45 21.02
N GLN A 1066 32.69 6.47 21.10
CA GLN A 1066 33.56 5.94 20.05
C GLN A 1066 33.32 4.44 19.84
N GLU A 1067 33.24 3.66 20.92
CA GLU A 1067 33.05 2.20 20.88
C GLU A 1067 31.72 1.82 20.24
N GLN A 1068 30.63 2.47 20.65
CA GLN A 1068 29.30 2.28 20.05
C GLN A 1068 29.30 2.59 18.54
N LYS A 1069 29.98 3.67 18.11
CA LYS A 1069 30.07 4.05 16.70
C LYS A 1069 30.94 3.07 15.89
N ALA A 1070 32.04 2.59 16.46
CA ALA A 1070 32.92 1.61 15.84
C ALA A 1070 32.21 0.26 15.64
N ALA A 1071 31.40 -0.17 16.61
CA ALA A 1071 30.57 -1.37 16.50
C ALA A 1071 29.59 -1.27 15.32
N LEU A 1072 28.88 -0.15 15.16
CA LEU A 1072 27.96 0.07 14.03
C LEU A 1072 28.66 0.02 12.66
N ALA A 1073 29.84 0.64 12.55
CA ALA A 1073 30.63 0.62 11.32
C ALA A 1073 31.19 -0.77 10.98
N SER A 1074 31.57 -1.56 12.00
CA SER A 1074 31.93 -2.97 11.81
C SER A 1074 30.73 -3.78 11.33
N ALA A 1075 29.58 -3.63 11.98
CA ALA A 1075 28.38 -4.44 11.76
C ALA A 1075 27.70 -4.26 10.39
N ILE A 1076 28.07 -3.23 9.62
CA ILE A 1076 27.66 -3.06 8.21
C ILE A 1076 28.58 -3.87 7.26
N LEU A 1077 29.76 -4.26 7.74
CA LEU A 1077 30.87 -4.80 6.96
C LEU A 1077 31.36 -6.18 7.45
N SER A 1078 30.75 -6.74 8.50
CA SER A 1078 30.99 -8.10 9.03
C SER A 1078 29.65 -8.81 9.30
N GLU A 1079 29.61 -10.14 9.16
CA GLU A 1079 28.36 -10.92 9.21
C GLU A 1079 27.74 -10.97 10.63
N ASP A 1080 28.57 -10.92 11.69
CA ASP A 1080 28.11 -10.90 13.08
C ASP A 1080 28.25 -9.50 13.72
N ALA A 1081 27.11 -8.83 13.93
CA ALA A 1081 26.86 -7.88 15.03
C ALA A 1081 25.45 -7.24 14.91
N ALA A 1082 24.75 -7.11 16.03
CA ALA A 1082 23.46 -6.44 16.16
C ALA A 1082 23.55 -5.23 17.10
N GLY A 1083 22.77 -4.18 16.80
CA GLY A 1083 22.64 -2.99 17.65
C GLY A 1083 23.04 -1.69 16.96
N ALA A 1084 22.07 -0.79 16.80
CA ALA A 1084 22.30 0.62 16.47
C ALA A 1084 21.72 1.48 17.60
N VAL A 1085 22.59 2.21 18.31
CA VAL A 1085 22.17 3.13 19.38
C VAL A 1085 21.87 4.50 18.78
N LYS A 1086 20.79 5.16 19.23
CA LYS A 1086 20.42 6.52 18.81
C LYS A 1086 20.97 7.51 19.82
N PHE A 1087 21.48 8.64 19.31
CA PHE A 1087 21.82 9.80 20.12
C PHE A 1087 20.54 10.58 20.45
N SER A 1088 20.17 10.58 21.73
CA SER A 1088 18.96 11.21 22.29
C SER A 1088 19.28 12.54 22.98
N ALA A 1089 18.25 13.18 23.57
CA ALA A 1089 18.47 14.30 24.48
C ALA A 1089 19.09 13.84 25.81
N ASP A 1090 18.78 12.61 26.24
CA ASP A 1090 19.28 12.03 27.49
C ASP A 1090 20.78 11.71 27.37
N ASP A 1091 21.24 11.25 26.19
CA ASP A 1091 22.68 11.08 25.90
C ASP A 1091 23.47 12.40 25.91
N LEU A 1092 22.79 13.53 25.62
CA LEU A 1092 23.39 14.85 25.72
C LEU A 1092 23.49 15.33 27.17
N ASP A 1093 22.45 15.13 27.98
CA ASP A 1093 22.53 15.43 29.41
C ASP A 1093 23.58 14.55 30.12
N ALA A 1094 23.72 13.27 29.70
CA ALA A 1094 24.74 12.34 30.19
C ALA A 1094 26.19 12.77 29.90
N LEU A 1095 26.43 13.60 28.87
CA LEU A 1095 27.75 14.21 28.59
C LEU A 1095 28.13 15.33 29.57
N PHE A 1096 27.17 15.87 30.33
CA PHE A 1096 27.37 16.98 31.26
C PHE A 1096 27.03 16.60 32.72
N GLU A 1097 27.10 15.32 33.07
CA GLU A 1097 27.07 14.85 34.46
C GLU A 1097 28.29 15.38 35.25
N PRO A 1098 28.17 15.62 36.58
CA PRO A 1098 29.31 15.98 37.42
C PRO A 1098 30.33 14.85 37.57
N ILE A 1099 31.61 15.18 37.74
CA ILE A 1099 32.64 14.18 38.09
C ILE A 1099 32.31 13.59 39.48
N PRO A 1100 32.24 12.26 39.64
CA PRO A 1100 31.95 11.61 40.91
C PRO A 1100 32.86 12.10 42.04
N ALA A 1101 32.29 12.34 43.22
CA ALA A 1101 33.08 12.75 44.39
C ALA A 1101 34.07 11.64 44.78
N THR A 1102 35.36 11.97 44.80
CA THR A 1102 36.41 11.02 45.21
C THR A 1102 36.16 10.62 46.67
N PRO A 1103 36.05 9.33 47.01
CA PRO A 1103 35.79 8.92 48.39
C PRO A 1103 36.97 9.34 49.27
N ALA A 1104 36.69 10.09 50.34
CA ALA A 1104 37.71 10.64 51.21
C ALA A 1104 38.64 9.54 51.74
N SER A 1105 39.94 9.69 51.47
CA SER A 1105 41.00 8.76 51.85
C SER A 1105 40.86 8.28 53.30
N ALA A 1106 40.68 6.97 53.46
CA ALA A 1106 40.52 6.36 54.77
C ALA A 1106 41.82 6.48 55.58
N ALA A 1107 41.78 7.24 56.68
CA ALA A 1107 42.90 7.40 57.58
C ALA A 1107 43.48 6.04 58.04
N PRO A 1108 44.81 5.90 58.19
CA PRO A 1108 45.45 4.62 58.40
C PRO A 1108 45.01 3.97 59.72
N ARG A 1109 44.31 2.84 59.62
CA ARG A 1109 43.91 2.04 60.80
C ARG A 1109 45.15 1.57 61.55
N ARG A 1110 45.23 1.90 62.84
CA ARG A 1110 46.24 1.38 63.78
C ARG A 1110 46.31 -0.15 63.71
N ARG A 1111 47.53 -0.70 63.66
CA ARG A 1111 47.78 -2.15 63.72
C ARG A 1111 47.20 -2.76 65.01
N GLY A 1112 46.16 -3.58 64.88
CA GLY A 1112 45.71 -4.51 65.90
C GLY A 1112 46.51 -5.81 65.89
N ARG A 1113 46.61 -6.46 67.05
CA ARG A 1113 47.40 -7.69 67.30
C ARG A 1113 47.05 -8.85 66.35
N LYS A 1114 48.06 -9.65 65.99
CA LYS A 1114 47.89 -11.03 65.52
C LYS A 1114 47.46 -11.93 66.69
N GLU A 1115 46.59 -12.90 66.41
CA GLU A 1115 46.62 -14.29 66.92
C GLU A 1115 45.81 -15.18 65.93
N PRO A 1116 45.94 -16.52 65.95
CA PRO A 1116 46.16 -17.25 64.70
C PRO A 1116 44.95 -18.05 64.16
N ALA A 1117 45.10 -18.52 62.93
CA ALA A 1117 44.10 -19.29 62.19
C ALA A 1117 43.90 -20.72 62.69
N ALA A 1118 42.70 -21.24 62.43
CA ALA A 1118 42.37 -22.67 62.40
C ALA A 1118 41.36 -22.91 61.27
N GLY A 1119 41.60 -23.94 60.44
CA GLY A 1119 40.79 -24.26 59.25
C GLY A 1119 41.56 -24.05 57.96
#